data_AF-A0A925SE64-F1
#
_entry.id   AF-A0A925SE64-F1
#
_cell.length_a   1.000
_cell.length_b   1.000
_cell.length_c   1.000
_cell.angle_alpha   90.00
_cell.angle_beta   90.00
_cell.angle_gamma   90.00
#
_symmetry.space_group_name_H-M   'P 1'
#
loop_
_entity.id
_entity.type
_entity.pdbx_description
1 polymer ?
#
loop_
_entity_poly.entity_id
_entity_poly.type
_entity_poly.pdbx_seq_one_letter_code
_entity_poly.pdbx_strand_id
1 'polypeptide(L)'
;MEKELIKSEVHELNKVEKVIAVRSVANEAYTELEKGIYRTLKTYTNVHRGSGHYSMITTRLYEMARDLVIDYLGLDKNQYEVIFGTPQSVAPLIKRLEAGSYQLLSSNDLGLSLGVRALAVKKERLPKGRPFITGGGSARLISQDWVVWAASPDKFEAGTPAIINIITFAKALWMKRQGSTDLFWESSAVNYTPEEVLYQDDLEQYEGSELLDQLLPTLIGKNIKVPTMAGDRPYINLDNSASTPAFMPVLDAFYKTWRQSEQSKQAIIEEVKSICAQVLNAPLDDYDMIFTSNTTEAINLAAESMNNEPEVGFAPVVLSTLIEHSSNDLPWRMLPHCSVLRLTTDADGFVDLKELETLLKEYNDKCHHGNKRIRLLAISGASNVLGVCNKLANISKVVHKYGVALLVDAAQLIAHRSIDIEGSGIDYLAFSAHKVYAPFGSGMLIARKGLLNFSTAEKKAISSSGEENAGGIAALGKALMLMKRIGMDVIQQKEQELTKRALTGMAGIPGLKVYGNKGLDSASFAHKIGVIVFSMKSMLPSRLANELAVRRGIGVRSGCHCAHMTVKQLLHIPHALENFQRLLLNVFPKLSLPGLVRVSFGIENSKEDIDTLINELRKIAGQSPSSPASSTAAESKGIFVFSKEEVQLQIDDLIKDISTKVYDMQ
;
A
#
# COMPACT_ATOMS: atom_id res chain seq x y z
N MET A 1 10.92 15.87 -32.76
CA MET A 1 11.00 15.71 -31.29
C MET A 1 9.86 16.35 -30.51
N GLU A 2 9.76 17.67 -30.30
CA GLU A 2 8.66 18.26 -29.48
C GLU A 2 7.26 18.06 -30.10
N LYS A 3 7.16 18.23 -31.44
CA LYS A 3 5.96 17.90 -32.22
C LYS A 3 5.66 16.39 -32.32
N GLU A 4 6.64 15.52 -32.07
CA GLU A 4 6.43 14.06 -32.05
C GLU A 4 6.01 13.57 -30.67
N LEU A 5 6.50 14.19 -29.59
CA LEU A 5 6.05 13.94 -28.23
C LEU A 5 4.59 14.35 -28.03
N ILE A 6 4.22 15.55 -28.49
CA ILE A 6 2.83 16.04 -28.47
C ILE A 6 1.94 15.13 -29.33
N LYS A 7 2.42 14.66 -30.50
CA LYS A 7 1.70 13.67 -31.30
C LYS A 7 1.54 12.34 -30.57
N SER A 8 2.53 11.88 -29.80
CA SER A 8 2.44 10.61 -29.04
C SER A 8 1.50 10.72 -27.85
N GLU A 9 1.51 11.84 -27.12
CA GLU A 9 0.57 12.09 -26.01
C GLU A 9 -0.86 12.26 -26.53
N VAL A 10 -1.05 12.99 -27.62
CA VAL A 10 -2.33 13.11 -28.31
C VAL A 10 -2.74 11.77 -28.92
N HIS A 11 -1.82 10.90 -29.34
CA HIS A 11 -2.15 9.57 -29.91
C HIS A 11 -2.49 8.53 -28.84
N GLU A 12 -1.82 8.53 -27.68
CA GLU A 12 -2.16 7.70 -26.53
C GLU A 12 -3.44 8.19 -25.84
N LEU A 13 -3.61 9.51 -25.68
CA LEU A 13 -4.89 10.09 -25.27
C LEU A 13 -5.97 9.77 -26.30
N ASN A 14 -5.72 9.84 -27.62
CA ASN A 14 -6.72 9.45 -28.63
C ASN A 14 -6.98 7.94 -28.70
N LYS A 15 -6.03 7.07 -28.30
CA LYS A 15 -6.25 5.62 -28.20
C LYS A 15 -7.09 5.27 -26.98
N VAL A 16 -6.80 5.88 -25.83
CA VAL A 16 -7.58 5.70 -24.61
C VAL A 16 -8.92 6.43 -24.71
N GLU A 17 -8.99 7.62 -25.31
CA GLU A 17 -10.23 8.29 -25.68
C GLU A 17 -10.97 7.51 -26.76
N LYS A 18 -10.32 6.75 -27.65
CA LYS A 18 -11.00 5.78 -28.52
C LYS A 18 -11.49 4.57 -27.75
N VAL A 19 -10.75 4.02 -26.77
CA VAL A 19 -11.22 2.91 -25.94
C VAL A 19 -12.40 3.36 -25.07
N ILE A 20 -12.33 4.57 -24.50
CA ILE A 20 -13.40 5.24 -23.75
C ILE A 20 -14.57 5.59 -24.69
N ALA A 21 -14.32 6.12 -25.89
CA ALA A 21 -15.35 6.54 -26.84
C ALA A 21 -16.02 5.37 -27.59
N VAL A 22 -15.31 4.27 -27.84
CA VAL A 22 -15.87 3.03 -28.39
C VAL A 22 -16.78 2.36 -27.36
N ARG A 23 -16.54 2.59 -26.05
CA ARG A 23 -17.40 2.14 -24.95
C ARG A 23 -18.56 3.09 -24.63
N SER A 24 -18.51 4.35 -25.09
CA SER A 24 -19.45 5.41 -24.71
C SER A 24 -20.66 5.53 -25.62
N VAL A 25 -21.49 4.48 -25.67
CA VAL A 25 -22.91 4.68 -26.06
C VAL A 25 -23.79 4.95 -24.83
N ALA A 26 -23.24 4.99 -23.60
CA ALA A 26 -24.04 5.19 -22.38
C ALA A 26 -23.34 6.04 -21.28
N ASN A 27 -23.96 7.19 -21.00
CA ASN A 27 -23.79 8.13 -19.88
C ASN A 27 -22.47 8.95 -19.83
N GLU A 28 -22.58 10.24 -20.18
CA GLU A 28 -21.50 11.25 -20.15
C GLU A 28 -20.88 11.43 -18.75
N ALA A 29 -21.66 11.26 -17.68
CA ALA A 29 -21.17 11.45 -16.32
C ALA A 29 -20.15 10.37 -15.90
N TYR A 30 -20.41 9.11 -16.24
CA TYR A 30 -19.45 8.02 -15.98
C TYR A 30 -18.16 8.21 -16.78
N THR A 31 -18.27 8.67 -18.03
CA THR A 31 -17.12 8.96 -18.89
C THR A 31 -16.19 9.99 -18.23
N GLU A 32 -16.74 11.02 -17.58
CA GLU A 32 -15.94 12.01 -16.86
C GLU A 32 -15.29 11.46 -15.57
N LEU A 33 -15.95 10.54 -14.86
CA LEU A 33 -15.33 9.83 -13.73
C LEU A 33 -14.17 8.95 -14.21
N GLU A 34 -14.35 8.18 -15.28
CA GLU A 34 -13.31 7.31 -15.87
C GLU A 34 -12.10 8.13 -16.33
N LYS A 35 -12.32 9.29 -16.97
CA LYS A 35 -11.23 10.23 -17.30
C LYS A 35 -10.49 10.71 -16.04
N GLY A 36 -11.23 11.03 -14.97
CA GLY A 36 -10.64 11.44 -13.68
C GLY A 36 -9.77 10.35 -13.05
N ILE A 37 -10.25 9.11 -13.04
CA ILE A 37 -9.52 7.93 -12.56
C ILE A 37 -8.24 7.73 -13.37
N TYR A 38 -8.35 7.69 -14.70
CA TYR A 38 -7.19 7.50 -15.57
C TYR A 38 -6.14 8.60 -15.39
N ARG A 39 -6.55 9.87 -15.33
CA ARG A 39 -5.66 11.01 -15.07
C ARG A 39 -4.94 10.87 -13.72
N THR A 40 -5.65 10.43 -12.69
CA THR A 40 -5.06 10.17 -11.36
C THR A 40 -4.03 9.04 -11.41
N LEU A 41 -4.37 7.92 -12.05
CA LEU A 41 -3.48 6.75 -12.16
C LEU A 41 -2.15 7.06 -12.86
N LYS A 42 -2.12 8.01 -13.81
CA LYS A 42 -0.87 8.44 -14.47
C LYS A 42 0.21 8.97 -13.51
N THR A 43 -0.18 9.44 -12.33
CA THR A 43 0.75 10.01 -11.33
C THR A 43 0.50 9.42 -9.93
N TYR A 44 -0.10 8.24 -9.88
CA TYR A 44 -0.50 7.61 -8.64
C TYR A 44 0.69 7.07 -7.84
N THR A 45 0.67 7.34 -6.54
CA THR A 45 1.41 6.57 -5.54
C THR A 45 0.72 6.70 -4.20
N ASN A 46 0.70 5.64 -3.40
CA ASN A 46 0.06 5.63 -2.08
C ASN A 46 0.97 6.15 -0.94
N VAL A 47 1.95 6.97 -1.30
CA VAL A 47 2.75 7.73 -0.34
C VAL A 47 2.03 9.05 -0.11
N HIS A 48 1.18 9.08 0.90
CA HIS A 48 0.64 10.34 1.42
C HIS A 48 1.75 11.08 2.20
N ARG A 49 1.97 12.36 1.87
CA ARG A 49 2.96 13.29 2.47
C ARG A 49 4.43 12.91 2.27
N GLY A 50 4.77 12.24 1.17
CA GLY A 50 6.17 12.05 0.74
C GLY A 50 6.71 13.21 -0.08
N SER A 51 8.02 13.18 -0.34
CA SER A 51 8.76 14.27 -1.01
C SER A 51 8.99 14.05 -2.52
N GLY A 52 8.46 12.96 -3.09
CA GLY A 52 8.56 12.67 -4.51
C GLY A 52 7.41 13.29 -5.30
N HIS A 53 7.63 13.57 -6.59
CA HIS A 53 6.65 14.19 -7.49
C HIS A 53 5.24 13.58 -7.39
N TYR A 54 5.10 12.28 -7.64
CA TYR A 54 3.81 11.60 -7.61
C TYR A 54 3.18 11.60 -6.22
N SER A 55 4.01 11.56 -5.17
CA SER A 55 3.56 11.59 -3.78
C SER A 55 2.96 12.95 -3.43
N MET A 56 3.58 14.04 -3.87
CA MET A 56 3.05 15.39 -3.68
C MET A 56 1.73 15.60 -4.44
N ILE A 57 1.66 15.14 -5.71
CA ILE A 57 0.44 15.20 -6.53
C ILE A 57 -0.69 14.39 -5.88
N THR A 58 -0.42 13.14 -5.53
CA THR A 58 -1.43 12.26 -4.94
C THR A 58 -1.90 12.78 -3.58
N THR A 59 -0.99 13.31 -2.76
CA THR A 59 -1.35 13.95 -1.48
C THR A 59 -2.27 15.14 -1.71
N ARG A 60 -1.96 16.01 -2.68
CA ARG A 60 -2.79 17.16 -3.00
C ARG A 60 -4.19 16.74 -3.44
N LEU A 61 -4.30 15.80 -4.36
CA LEU A 61 -5.59 15.29 -4.84
C LEU A 61 -6.43 14.70 -3.71
N TYR A 62 -5.79 13.98 -2.78
CA TYR A 62 -6.45 13.38 -1.64
C TYR A 62 -6.94 14.41 -0.60
N GLU A 63 -6.15 15.44 -0.29
CA GLU A 63 -6.61 16.52 0.60
C GLU A 63 -7.72 17.35 -0.06
N MET A 64 -7.64 17.59 -1.36
CA MET A 64 -8.74 18.24 -2.10
C MET A 64 -10.02 17.42 -2.08
N ALA A 65 -9.94 16.09 -2.02
CA ALA A 65 -11.12 15.24 -1.84
C ALA A 65 -11.85 15.55 -0.52
N ARG A 66 -11.10 15.85 0.57
CA ARG A 66 -11.71 16.27 1.85
C ARG A 66 -12.36 17.62 1.75
N ASP A 67 -11.69 18.58 1.12
CA ASP A 67 -12.23 19.92 0.90
C ASP A 67 -13.56 19.84 0.13
N LEU A 68 -13.63 19.01 -0.93
CA LEU A 68 -14.85 18.79 -1.69
C LEU A 68 -15.98 18.15 -0.88
N VAL A 69 -15.68 17.24 0.05
CA VAL A 69 -16.68 16.68 0.97
C VAL A 69 -17.23 17.75 1.91
N ILE A 70 -16.35 18.57 2.51
CA ILE A 70 -16.76 19.68 3.38
C ILE A 70 -17.65 20.66 2.61
N ASP A 71 -17.23 21.05 1.41
CA ASP A 71 -17.93 21.98 0.54
C ASP A 71 -19.29 21.43 0.10
N TYR A 72 -19.38 20.14 -0.24
CA TYR A 72 -20.63 19.47 -0.61
C TYR A 72 -21.64 19.46 0.55
N LEU A 73 -21.17 19.25 1.78
CA LEU A 73 -22.00 19.26 2.99
C LEU A 73 -22.33 20.66 3.52
N GLY A 74 -21.75 21.72 2.92
CA GLY A 74 -21.91 23.09 3.39
C GLY A 74 -21.34 23.32 4.79
N LEU A 75 -20.26 22.61 5.13
CA LEU A 75 -19.61 22.66 6.45
C LEU A 75 -18.43 23.64 6.48
N ASP A 76 -18.04 24.07 7.69
CA ASP A 76 -16.81 24.86 7.87
C ASP A 76 -15.60 23.94 8.07
N LYS A 77 -14.63 23.98 7.15
CA LYS A 77 -13.37 23.22 7.22
C LYS A 77 -12.54 23.49 8.47
N ASN A 78 -12.73 24.63 9.12
CA ASN A 78 -12.04 24.94 10.38
C ASN A 78 -12.65 24.17 11.54
N GLN A 79 -13.95 23.90 11.51
CA GLN A 79 -14.70 23.22 12.57
C GLN A 79 -14.85 21.71 12.37
N TYR A 80 -14.84 21.25 11.11
CA TYR A 80 -15.06 19.85 10.77
C TYR A 80 -13.80 19.20 10.19
N GLU A 81 -13.65 17.91 10.49
CA GLU A 81 -12.63 17.02 9.94
C GLU A 81 -13.32 15.90 9.16
N VAL A 82 -12.83 15.56 7.97
CA VAL A 82 -13.34 14.43 7.19
C VAL A 82 -12.45 13.23 7.45
N ILE A 83 -13.05 12.08 7.78
CA ILE A 83 -12.37 10.79 7.93
C ILE A 83 -12.93 9.85 6.86
N PHE A 84 -12.06 9.31 6.01
CA PHE A 84 -12.41 8.32 5.01
C PHE A 84 -12.22 6.90 5.54
N GLY A 85 -13.06 5.97 5.10
CA GLY A 85 -12.91 4.56 5.43
C GLY A 85 -13.91 3.67 4.70
N THR A 86 -13.96 2.40 5.08
CA THR A 86 -14.99 1.43 4.68
C THR A 86 -16.14 1.47 5.68
N PRO A 87 -17.30 0.84 5.38
CA PRO A 87 -18.35 0.63 6.37
C PRO A 87 -17.80 0.00 7.68
N GLN A 88 -16.98 -1.03 7.56
CA GLN A 88 -16.37 -1.74 8.69
C GLN A 88 -15.38 -0.86 9.46
N SER A 89 -14.52 -0.08 8.78
CA SER A 89 -13.47 0.69 9.46
C SER A 89 -14.00 1.92 10.21
N VAL A 90 -15.09 2.55 9.73
CA VAL A 90 -15.66 3.74 10.38
C VAL A 90 -16.70 3.40 11.46
N ALA A 91 -17.30 2.21 11.42
CA ALA A 91 -18.35 1.80 12.36
C ALA A 91 -17.93 1.90 13.85
N PRO A 92 -16.73 1.49 14.28
CA PRO A 92 -16.30 1.65 15.67
C PRO A 92 -16.20 3.11 16.12
N LEU A 93 -15.79 4.01 15.22
CA LEU A 93 -15.72 5.44 15.51
C LEU A 93 -17.12 6.04 15.64
N ILE A 94 -18.04 5.71 14.73
CA ILE A 94 -19.43 6.17 14.78
C ILE A 94 -20.10 5.79 16.11
N LYS A 95 -19.89 4.56 16.60
CA LYS A 95 -20.42 4.09 17.90
C LYS A 95 -19.95 4.92 19.11
N ARG A 96 -18.93 5.76 18.94
CA ARG A 96 -18.31 6.58 20.00
C ARG A 96 -18.61 8.07 19.86
N LEU A 97 -19.26 8.47 18.77
CA LEU A 97 -19.65 9.85 18.52
C LEU A 97 -21.06 10.12 19.05
N GLU A 98 -21.30 11.36 19.47
CA GLU A 98 -22.63 11.81 19.88
C GLU A 98 -23.54 11.99 18.65
N ALA A 99 -24.83 11.71 18.81
CA ALA A 99 -25.80 11.96 17.74
C ALA A 99 -25.79 13.44 17.33
N GLY A 100 -25.75 13.71 16.03
CA GLY A 100 -25.68 15.08 15.49
C GLY A 100 -24.29 15.74 15.54
N SER A 101 -23.25 15.05 16.05
CA SER A 101 -21.87 15.56 16.00
C SER A 101 -21.13 15.24 14.71
N TYR A 102 -21.77 14.52 13.78
CA TYR A 102 -21.18 14.08 12.53
C TYR A 102 -22.22 14.02 11.41
N GLN A 103 -21.73 14.00 10.17
CA GLN A 103 -22.46 13.64 8.96
C GLN A 103 -21.70 12.54 8.24
N LEU A 104 -22.44 11.59 7.65
CA LEU A 104 -21.89 10.45 6.94
C LEU A 104 -22.38 10.48 5.50
N LEU A 105 -21.45 10.37 4.56
CA LEU A 105 -21.75 10.11 3.16
C LEU A 105 -21.23 8.73 2.75
N SER A 106 -22.00 8.04 1.92
CA SER A 106 -21.61 6.79 1.28
C SER A 106 -21.48 6.96 -0.23
N SER A 107 -20.52 6.24 -0.85
CA SER A 107 -20.49 6.13 -2.30
C SER A 107 -21.77 5.50 -2.86
N ASN A 108 -22.42 4.61 -2.10
CA ASN A 108 -23.70 4.02 -2.51
C ASN A 108 -24.84 5.05 -2.53
N ASP A 109 -24.77 6.12 -1.72
CA ASP A 109 -25.75 7.22 -1.76
C ASP A 109 -25.65 8.05 -3.05
N LEU A 110 -24.59 7.82 -3.82
CA LEU A 110 -24.37 8.40 -5.15
C LEU A 110 -24.65 7.39 -6.27
N GLY A 111 -25.02 6.14 -5.98
CA GLY A 111 -25.14 5.06 -6.96
C GLY A 111 -23.80 4.41 -7.35
N LEU A 112 -22.72 4.65 -6.59
CA LEU A 112 -21.37 4.17 -6.92
C LEU A 112 -20.88 3.10 -5.94
N SER A 113 -20.58 1.91 -6.46
CA SER A 113 -20.01 0.78 -5.70
C SER A 113 -18.49 0.90 -5.52
N LEU A 114 -18.05 1.92 -4.77
CA LEU A 114 -16.64 2.21 -4.50
C LEU A 114 -16.17 1.76 -3.11
N GLY A 115 -17.09 1.33 -2.23
CA GLY A 115 -16.78 0.95 -0.84
C GLY A 115 -16.24 2.10 0.02
N VAL A 116 -16.59 3.36 -0.30
CA VAL A 116 -16.09 4.55 0.41
C VAL A 116 -17.16 5.09 1.35
N ARG A 117 -16.72 5.46 2.56
CA ARG A 117 -17.44 6.31 3.51
C ARG A 117 -16.62 7.56 3.78
N ALA A 118 -17.30 8.70 3.85
CA ALA A 118 -16.74 9.97 4.29
C ALA A 118 -17.51 10.46 5.52
N LEU A 119 -16.84 10.45 6.66
CA LEU A 119 -17.40 10.85 7.95
C LEU A 119 -16.89 12.25 8.29
N ALA A 120 -17.74 13.27 8.16
CA ALA A 120 -17.43 14.63 8.56
C ALA A 120 -17.81 14.83 10.03
N VAL A 121 -16.84 15.06 10.91
CA VAL A 121 -17.02 15.15 12.36
C VAL A 121 -16.58 16.51 12.88
N LYS A 122 -17.32 17.09 13.84
CA LYS A 122 -16.85 18.27 14.56
C LYS A 122 -15.53 17.97 15.28
N LYS A 123 -14.48 18.76 15.04
CA LYS A 123 -13.13 18.53 15.59
C LYS A 123 -13.12 18.42 17.11
N GLU A 124 -13.92 19.23 17.80
CA GLU A 124 -14.06 19.20 19.27
C GLU A 124 -14.70 17.92 19.82
N ARG A 125 -15.44 17.17 18.98
CA ARG A 125 -16.14 15.93 19.35
C ARG A 125 -15.38 14.67 18.97
N LEU A 126 -14.22 14.80 18.30
CA LEU A 126 -13.40 13.64 17.98
C LEU A 126 -12.87 12.97 19.25
N PRO A 127 -12.97 11.64 19.37
CA PRO A 127 -12.46 10.93 20.54
C PRO A 127 -10.96 11.18 20.77
N LYS A 128 -10.62 11.47 22.03
CA LYS A 128 -9.23 11.53 22.51
C LYS A 128 -8.72 10.12 22.78
N GLY A 129 -7.39 9.95 22.73
CA GLY A 129 -6.74 8.67 23.01
C GLY A 129 -6.47 7.83 21.75
N ARG A 130 -6.43 6.50 21.94
CA ARG A 130 -6.10 5.52 20.91
C ARG A 130 -7.20 5.37 19.86
N PRO A 131 -6.87 5.06 18.59
CA PRO A 131 -7.87 4.74 17.58
C PRO A 131 -8.46 3.34 17.80
N PHE A 132 -9.53 3.05 17.06
CA PHE A 132 -10.27 1.78 17.14
C PHE A 132 -9.72 0.72 16.20
N ILE A 133 -9.29 1.14 15.01
CA ILE A 133 -8.50 0.33 14.09
C ILE A 133 -7.06 0.85 14.17
N THR A 134 -6.09 -0.06 14.23
CA THR A 134 -4.68 0.32 14.39
C THR A 134 -3.81 -0.29 13.29
N GLY A 135 -2.72 0.40 12.95
CA GLY A 135 -1.76 -0.09 11.96
C GLY A 135 -0.94 1.03 11.33
N GLY A 136 -0.47 0.82 10.10
CA GLY A 136 0.19 1.86 9.30
C GLY A 136 -0.64 3.14 9.23
N GLY A 137 0.01 4.31 9.21
CA GLY A 137 -0.67 5.62 9.15
C GLY A 137 -1.28 6.12 10.47
N SER A 138 -1.86 5.22 11.29
CA SER A 138 -2.53 5.60 12.55
C SER A 138 -1.59 6.05 13.68
N ALA A 139 -0.30 5.68 13.60
CA ALA A 139 0.72 5.97 14.61
C ALA A 139 1.82 6.87 14.06
N ARG A 140 2.25 7.84 14.87
CA ARG A 140 3.36 8.74 14.56
C ARG A 140 4.70 8.18 15.02
N LEU A 141 4.74 7.54 16.20
CA LEU A 141 5.93 6.86 16.70
C LEU A 141 5.53 5.59 17.47
N ILE A 142 6.32 4.53 17.32
CA ILE A 142 6.05 3.22 17.91
C ILE A 142 7.34 2.76 18.57
N SER A 143 7.23 2.34 19.82
CA SER A 143 8.25 1.65 20.60
C SER A 143 7.80 0.21 20.89
N GLN A 144 8.60 -0.57 21.61
CA GLN A 144 8.16 -1.89 22.09
C GLN A 144 6.99 -1.75 23.09
N ASP A 145 7.04 -0.77 23.98
CA ASP A 145 6.11 -0.67 25.12
C ASP A 145 5.08 0.46 25.01
N TRP A 146 5.25 1.40 24.08
CA TRP A 146 4.37 2.54 23.94
C TRP A 146 4.19 2.98 22.48
N VAL A 147 3.10 3.72 22.25
CA VAL A 147 2.73 4.27 20.95
C VAL A 147 2.35 5.73 21.12
N VAL A 148 2.87 6.58 20.23
CA VAL A 148 2.40 7.95 20.04
C VAL A 148 1.52 7.94 18.79
N TRP A 149 0.22 8.11 18.99
CA TRP A 149 -0.77 8.12 17.92
C TRP A 149 -0.64 9.37 17.04
N ALA A 150 -1.02 9.25 15.77
CA ALA A 150 -1.09 10.38 14.86
C ALA A 150 -2.20 11.37 15.27
N ALA A 151 -2.21 12.55 14.65
CA ALA A 151 -3.34 13.47 14.73
C ALA A 151 -4.49 12.98 13.84
N SER A 152 -5.68 13.52 14.04
CA SER A 152 -6.75 13.40 13.04
C SER A 152 -6.34 14.13 11.75
N PRO A 153 -6.71 13.64 10.55
CA PRO A 153 -7.54 12.46 10.28
C PRO A 153 -6.77 11.12 10.33
N ASP A 154 -5.46 11.12 10.07
CA ASP A 154 -4.62 9.92 9.89
C ASP A 154 -4.79 8.87 11.00
N LYS A 155 -4.97 9.31 12.24
CA LYS A 155 -5.23 8.44 13.41
C LYS A 155 -6.38 7.46 13.17
N PHE A 156 -7.41 7.85 12.44
CA PHE A 156 -8.63 7.07 12.22
C PHE A 156 -8.70 6.41 10.84
N GLU A 157 -7.66 6.56 10.02
CA GLU A 157 -7.58 6.02 8.66
C GLU A 157 -6.46 4.99 8.58
N ALA A 158 -6.52 4.00 9.48
CA ALA A 158 -5.48 2.99 9.59
C ALA A 158 -5.32 2.17 8.30
N GLY A 159 -4.08 1.94 7.92
CA GLY A 159 -3.71 1.26 6.69
C GLY A 159 -3.53 2.22 5.53
N THR A 160 -3.61 1.65 4.33
CA THR A 160 -3.41 2.39 3.10
C THR A 160 -4.78 2.86 2.57
N PRO A 161 -5.03 4.18 2.43
CA PRO A 161 -6.32 4.67 1.93
C PRO A 161 -6.60 4.21 0.50
N ALA A 162 -7.89 4.03 0.19
CA ALA A 162 -8.38 3.76 -1.16
C ALA A 162 -8.39 5.04 -2.02
N ILE A 163 -7.21 5.61 -2.27
CA ILE A 163 -7.04 6.95 -2.85
C ILE A 163 -7.79 7.13 -4.17
N ILE A 164 -7.71 6.15 -5.09
CA ILE A 164 -8.41 6.24 -6.39
C ILE A 164 -9.93 6.31 -6.17
N ASN A 165 -10.46 5.44 -5.31
CA ASN A 165 -11.88 5.40 -4.98
C ASN A 165 -12.33 6.70 -4.30
N ILE A 166 -11.50 7.27 -3.42
CA ILE A 166 -11.80 8.52 -2.69
C ILE A 166 -11.80 9.73 -3.61
N ILE A 167 -10.81 9.84 -4.52
CA ILE A 167 -10.77 10.91 -5.53
C ILE A 167 -11.98 10.81 -6.47
N THR A 168 -12.33 9.59 -6.88
CA THR A 168 -13.52 9.32 -7.70
C THR A 168 -14.80 9.74 -6.99
N PHE A 169 -14.94 9.36 -5.72
CA PHE A 169 -16.07 9.72 -4.88
C PHE A 169 -16.20 11.25 -4.73
N ALA A 170 -15.09 11.95 -4.46
CA ALA A 170 -15.09 13.40 -4.36
C ALA A 170 -15.41 14.10 -5.69
N LYS A 171 -14.91 13.58 -6.82
CA LYS A 171 -15.30 14.07 -8.15
C LYS A 171 -16.79 13.90 -8.40
N ALA A 172 -17.37 12.76 -8.03
CA ALA A 172 -18.81 12.52 -8.15
C ALA A 172 -19.64 13.51 -7.31
N LEU A 173 -19.19 13.83 -6.08
CA LEU A 173 -19.82 14.87 -5.24
C LEU A 173 -19.77 16.25 -5.91
N TRP A 174 -18.62 16.61 -6.46
CA TRP A 174 -18.45 17.87 -7.19
C TRP A 174 -19.39 17.96 -8.40
N MET A 175 -19.47 16.90 -9.21
CA MET A 175 -20.37 16.83 -10.37
C MET A 175 -21.84 16.96 -9.95
N LYS A 176 -22.26 16.24 -8.89
CA LYS A 176 -23.63 16.29 -8.36
C LYS A 176 -24.01 17.70 -7.91
N ARG A 177 -23.07 18.46 -7.34
CA ARG A 177 -23.28 19.86 -6.95
C ARG A 177 -23.52 20.79 -8.15
N GLN A 178 -23.03 20.45 -9.34
CA GLN A 178 -23.12 21.31 -10.52
C GLN A 178 -24.45 21.26 -11.29
N GLY A 179 -25.27 20.21 -11.16
CA GLY A 179 -26.58 20.26 -11.85
C GLY A 179 -27.34 18.98 -12.17
N SER A 180 -27.25 17.90 -11.39
CA SER A 180 -28.18 16.76 -11.52
C SER A 180 -28.20 15.88 -10.28
N THR A 181 -29.39 15.49 -9.81
CA THR A 181 -29.55 14.64 -8.62
C THR A 181 -29.27 13.16 -8.88
N ASP A 182 -29.44 12.71 -10.13
CA ASP A 182 -29.47 11.28 -10.50
C ASP A 182 -28.42 10.84 -11.52
N LEU A 183 -27.18 11.34 -11.40
CA LEU A 183 -26.12 11.12 -12.40
C LEU A 183 -25.67 9.66 -12.58
N PHE A 184 -25.65 8.85 -11.51
CA PHE A 184 -24.96 7.56 -11.51
C PHE A 184 -25.82 6.35 -11.11
N TRP A 185 -27.15 6.48 -11.05
CA TRP A 185 -28.04 5.37 -10.67
C TRP A 185 -28.34 4.38 -11.79
N GLU A 186 -28.04 4.73 -13.04
CA GLU A 186 -28.23 3.84 -14.17
C GLU A 186 -27.15 2.74 -14.19
N SER A 187 -27.58 1.48 -14.11
CA SER A 187 -26.71 0.34 -14.41
C SER A 187 -26.32 0.32 -15.88
N SER A 188 -25.14 -0.21 -16.19
CA SER A 188 -24.72 -0.44 -17.58
C SER A 188 -25.79 -1.24 -18.33
N ALA A 189 -26.18 -0.78 -19.53
CA ALA A 189 -27.04 -1.55 -20.44
C ALA A 189 -26.35 -2.84 -20.92
N VAL A 190 -25.02 -2.87 -20.88
CA VAL A 190 -24.20 -4.04 -21.19
C VAL A 190 -23.91 -4.80 -19.90
N ASN A 191 -24.37 -6.06 -19.86
CA ASN A 191 -24.11 -6.98 -18.76
C ASN A 191 -22.88 -7.83 -19.08
N TYR A 192 -21.79 -7.68 -18.32
CA TYR A 192 -20.57 -8.47 -18.52
C TYR A 192 -20.58 -9.70 -17.62
N THR A 193 -20.17 -10.83 -18.20
CA THR A 193 -19.91 -12.09 -17.48
C THR A 193 -18.56 -12.05 -16.77
N PRO A 194 -18.33 -12.90 -15.74
CA PRO A 194 -17.00 -13.03 -15.13
C PRO A 194 -15.90 -13.35 -16.16
N GLU A 195 -16.22 -14.16 -17.18
CA GLU A 195 -15.31 -14.52 -18.28
C GLU A 195 -14.79 -13.27 -19.03
N GLU A 196 -15.70 -12.40 -19.47
CA GLU A 196 -15.39 -11.17 -20.22
C GLU A 196 -14.64 -10.11 -19.40
N VAL A 197 -14.78 -10.16 -18.06
CA VAL A 197 -14.13 -9.23 -17.14
C VAL A 197 -12.74 -9.70 -16.75
N LEU A 198 -12.58 -10.98 -16.42
CA LEU A 198 -11.39 -11.50 -15.74
C LEU A 198 -10.43 -12.21 -16.67
N TYR A 199 -10.92 -12.85 -17.74
CA TYR A 199 -10.10 -13.71 -18.59
C TYR A 199 -9.86 -13.09 -19.97
N GLN A 200 -10.88 -12.52 -20.61
CA GLN A 200 -10.77 -12.00 -21.98
C GLN A 200 -10.11 -10.61 -22.04
N ASP A 201 -8.97 -10.52 -22.73
CA ASP A 201 -8.30 -9.28 -23.12
C ASP A 201 -7.35 -9.51 -24.31
N ASP A 202 -6.76 -8.44 -24.84
CA ASP A 202 -5.81 -8.50 -25.97
C ASP A 202 -4.51 -9.26 -25.65
N LEU A 203 -4.33 -9.72 -24.41
CA LEU A 203 -3.15 -10.42 -23.94
C LEU A 203 -3.43 -11.91 -23.63
N GLU A 204 -4.66 -12.40 -23.80
CA GLU A 204 -5.08 -13.75 -23.41
C GLU A 204 -4.23 -14.88 -24.04
N GLN A 205 -3.70 -14.67 -25.24
CA GLN A 205 -2.86 -15.62 -25.96
C GLN A 205 -1.41 -15.74 -25.44
N TYR A 206 -0.94 -14.80 -24.59
CA TYR A 206 0.44 -14.78 -24.12
C TYR A 206 0.58 -15.39 -22.72
N GLU A 207 1.73 -16.00 -22.43
CA GLU A 207 2.09 -16.50 -21.10
C GLU A 207 3.59 -16.23 -20.81
N GLY A 208 4.01 -16.46 -19.57
CA GLY A 208 5.42 -16.42 -19.21
C GLY A 208 6.06 -15.03 -19.41
N SER A 209 7.30 -15.04 -19.88
CA SER A 209 8.05 -13.81 -20.22
C SER A 209 7.44 -13.02 -21.37
N GLU A 210 6.79 -13.69 -22.34
CA GLU A 210 6.15 -13.00 -23.47
C GLU A 210 4.97 -12.16 -22.99
N LEU A 211 4.14 -12.70 -22.08
CA LEU A 211 3.08 -11.93 -21.44
C LEU A 211 3.63 -10.72 -20.68
N LEU A 212 4.73 -10.89 -19.94
CA LEU A 212 5.36 -9.77 -19.25
C LEU A 212 5.79 -8.66 -20.22
N ASP A 213 6.42 -9.03 -21.34
CA ASP A 213 6.89 -8.07 -22.35
C ASP A 213 5.72 -7.31 -23.02
N GLN A 214 4.58 -7.99 -23.25
CA GLN A 214 3.37 -7.37 -23.82
C GLN A 214 2.57 -6.56 -22.79
N LEU A 215 2.65 -6.91 -21.51
CA LEU A 215 1.95 -6.20 -20.43
C LEU A 215 2.64 -4.87 -20.09
N LEU A 216 3.99 -4.82 -20.10
CA LEU A 216 4.77 -3.65 -19.71
C LEU A 216 4.48 -2.35 -20.49
N PRO A 217 4.14 -2.36 -21.79
CA PRO A 217 3.66 -1.19 -22.51
C PRO A 217 2.32 -0.64 -21.99
N THR A 218 1.48 -1.49 -21.41
CA THR A 218 0.14 -1.11 -20.91
C THR A 218 0.15 -0.47 -19.52
N LEU A 219 1.34 -0.28 -18.93
CA LEU A 219 1.50 0.32 -17.62
C LEU A 219 1.08 1.78 -17.63
N ILE A 220 0.09 2.13 -16.81
CA ILE A 220 -0.43 3.48 -16.71
C ILE A 220 0.60 4.38 -15.99
N GLY A 221 0.87 5.55 -16.56
CA GLY A 221 1.85 6.50 -16.02
C GLY A 221 3.29 6.25 -16.46
N LYS A 222 3.55 5.23 -17.29
CA LYS A 222 4.87 5.00 -17.87
C LYS A 222 5.32 6.20 -18.72
N ASN A 223 6.60 6.55 -18.63
CA ASN A 223 7.24 7.64 -19.37
C ASN A 223 6.68 9.05 -19.11
N ILE A 224 5.83 9.24 -18.10
CA ILE A 224 5.40 10.56 -17.69
C ILE A 224 6.61 11.34 -17.18
N LYS A 225 6.77 12.53 -17.75
CA LYS A 225 7.87 13.41 -17.39
C LYS A 225 7.53 14.22 -16.15
N VAL A 226 8.55 14.49 -15.36
CA VAL A 226 8.48 15.36 -14.19
C VAL A 226 9.59 16.41 -14.26
N PRO A 227 9.37 17.61 -13.70
CA PRO A 227 10.38 18.65 -13.58
C PRO A 227 11.64 18.14 -12.87
N THR A 228 12.81 18.48 -13.40
CA THR A 228 14.09 18.25 -12.72
C THR A 228 15.06 19.40 -12.96
N MET A 229 16.16 19.43 -12.20
CA MET A 229 17.23 20.43 -12.38
C MET A 229 17.83 20.42 -13.80
N ALA A 230 17.70 19.30 -14.53
CA ALA A 230 18.19 19.17 -15.91
C ALA A 230 17.04 19.17 -16.94
N GLY A 231 15.93 19.85 -16.61
CA GLY A 231 14.69 19.86 -17.39
C GLY A 231 13.84 18.62 -17.18
N ASP A 232 12.74 18.51 -17.91
CA ASP A 232 11.79 17.41 -17.77
C ASP A 232 12.42 16.03 -18.07
N ARG A 233 12.29 15.10 -17.13
CA ARG A 233 12.80 13.72 -17.25
C ARG A 233 11.70 12.70 -16.99
N PRO A 234 11.75 11.51 -17.62
CA PRO A 234 10.87 10.41 -17.26
C PRO A 234 10.98 10.11 -15.77
N TYR A 235 9.83 10.00 -15.10
CA TYR A 235 9.76 9.59 -13.69
C TYR A 235 10.16 8.13 -13.53
N ILE A 236 10.99 7.84 -12.53
CA ILE A 236 11.44 6.50 -12.20
C ILE A 236 10.85 6.13 -10.84
N ASN A 237 9.86 5.24 -10.83
CA ASN A 237 9.25 4.74 -9.61
C ASN A 237 10.11 3.64 -8.98
N LEU A 238 10.72 3.89 -7.82
CA LEU A 238 11.42 2.90 -7.02
C LEU A 238 10.78 2.76 -5.62
N ASP A 239 9.46 2.92 -5.52
CA ASP A 239 8.71 2.77 -4.26
C ASP A 239 7.53 1.78 -4.35
N ASN A 240 7.68 0.70 -5.12
CA ASN A 240 6.67 -0.36 -5.25
C ASN A 240 6.25 -1.03 -3.92
N SER A 241 7.09 -1.02 -2.89
CA SER A 241 6.71 -1.51 -1.55
C SER A 241 5.75 -0.59 -0.80
N ALA A 242 5.54 0.65 -1.25
CA ALA A 242 4.45 1.49 -0.79
C ALA A 242 3.15 1.11 -1.52
N SER A 243 3.20 1.16 -2.85
CA SER A 243 2.12 0.78 -3.74
C SER A 243 2.65 0.61 -5.15
N THR A 244 1.99 -0.24 -5.92
CA THR A 244 2.28 -0.48 -7.32
C THR A 244 1.35 0.35 -8.22
N PRO A 245 1.81 0.79 -9.41
CA PRO A 245 0.96 1.33 -10.48
C PRO A 245 -0.06 0.30 -10.99
N ALA A 246 -0.95 0.70 -11.92
CA ALA A 246 -1.91 -0.20 -12.55
C ALA A 246 -1.60 -0.45 -14.03
N PHE A 247 -2.01 -1.60 -14.55
CA PHE A 247 -2.02 -1.90 -15.99
C PHE A 247 -3.40 -1.67 -16.60
N MET A 248 -3.46 -1.38 -17.90
CA MET A 248 -4.74 -1.15 -18.58
C MET A 248 -5.74 -2.32 -18.46
N PRO A 249 -5.38 -3.61 -18.59
CA PRO A 249 -6.32 -4.70 -18.38
C PRO A 249 -6.89 -4.77 -16.96
N VAL A 250 -6.12 -4.33 -15.96
CA VAL A 250 -6.58 -4.27 -14.56
C VAL A 250 -7.57 -3.11 -14.35
N LEU A 251 -7.28 -1.94 -14.94
CA LEU A 251 -8.22 -0.82 -14.96
C LEU A 251 -9.50 -1.18 -15.74
N ASP A 252 -9.37 -1.95 -16.82
CA ASP A 252 -10.50 -2.41 -17.60
C ASP A 252 -11.46 -3.28 -16.78
N ALA A 253 -10.94 -4.23 -16.00
CA ALA A 253 -11.74 -5.05 -15.10
C ALA A 253 -12.49 -4.19 -14.06
N PHE A 254 -11.86 -3.13 -13.54
CA PHE A 254 -12.52 -2.16 -12.65
C PHE A 254 -13.71 -1.48 -13.35
N TYR A 255 -13.49 -0.91 -14.54
CA TYR A 255 -14.53 -0.19 -15.30
C TYR A 255 -15.66 -1.07 -15.81
N LYS A 256 -15.38 -2.31 -16.19
CA LYS A 256 -16.43 -3.24 -16.61
C LYS A 256 -17.35 -3.63 -15.46
N THR A 257 -16.83 -3.67 -14.22
CA THR A 257 -17.54 -4.22 -13.06
C THR A 257 -18.32 -3.18 -12.25
N TRP A 258 -17.76 -2.00 -12.00
CA TRP A 258 -18.35 -1.01 -11.08
C TRP A 258 -19.76 -0.50 -11.46
N ARG A 259 -20.16 -0.66 -12.73
CA ARG A 259 -21.46 -0.26 -13.30
C ARG A 259 -22.44 -1.41 -13.48
N GLN A 260 -22.07 -2.63 -13.10
CA GLN A 260 -22.89 -3.82 -13.33
C GLN A 260 -24.09 -3.90 -12.37
N SER A 261 -25.03 -4.79 -12.70
CA SER A 261 -26.09 -5.17 -11.76
C SER A 261 -25.51 -5.87 -10.52
N GLU A 262 -26.24 -5.85 -9.40
CA GLU A 262 -25.82 -6.56 -8.18
C GLU A 262 -25.63 -8.07 -8.41
N GLN A 263 -26.47 -8.69 -9.26
CA GLN A 263 -26.33 -10.10 -9.61
C GLN A 263 -24.98 -10.39 -10.31
N SER A 264 -24.62 -9.54 -11.27
CA SER A 264 -23.37 -9.70 -12.04
C SER A 264 -22.15 -9.36 -11.19
N LYS A 265 -22.23 -8.33 -10.34
CA LYS A 265 -21.19 -8.04 -9.33
C LYS A 265 -20.95 -9.25 -8.44
N GLN A 266 -22.00 -9.89 -7.94
CA GLN A 266 -21.84 -11.08 -7.09
C GLN A 266 -21.19 -12.24 -7.86
N ALA A 267 -21.58 -12.49 -9.11
CA ALA A 267 -20.96 -13.53 -9.92
C ALA A 267 -19.46 -13.27 -10.14
N ILE A 268 -19.07 -12.02 -10.38
CA ILE A 268 -17.66 -11.62 -10.51
C ILE A 268 -16.92 -11.80 -9.17
N ILE A 269 -17.52 -11.41 -8.05
CA ILE A 269 -16.93 -11.56 -6.70
C ILE A 269 -16.67 -13.04 -6.38
N GLU A 270 -17.61 -13.93 -6.66
CA GLU A 270 -17.43 -15.38 -6.45
C GLU A 270 -16.36 -15.98 -7.37
N GLU A 271 -16.28 -15.52 -8.62
CA GLU A 271 -15.19 -15.91 -9.52
C GLU A 271 -13.83 -15.43 -9.00
N VAL A 272 -13.74 -14.21 -8.48
CA VAL A 272 -12.49 -13.73 -7.86
C VAL A 272 -12.09 -14.55 -6.63
N LYS A 273 -13.04 -14.99 -5.79
CA LYS A 273 -12.74 -15.94 -4.70
C LYS A 273 -12.14 -17.24 -5.24
N SER A 274 -12.70 -17.76 -6.33
CA SER A 274 -12.19 -18.97 -7.01
C SER A 274 -10.79 -18.76 -7.59
N ILE A 275 -10.52 -17.61 -8.21
CA ILE A 275 -9.18 -17.22 -8.66
C ILE A 275 -8.20 -17.18 -7.48
N CYS A 276 -8.55 -16.52 -6.36
CA CYS A 276 -7.70 -16.45 -5.18
C CYS A 276 -7.41 -17.85 -4.61
N ALA A 277 -8.41 -18.73 -4.53
CA ALA A 277 -8.24 -20.11 -4.11
C ALA A 277 -7.24 -20.88 -4.97
N GLN A 278 -7.34 -20.73 -6.30
CA GLN A 278 -6.44 -21.40 -7.23
C GLN A 278 -5.03 -20.79 -7.28
N VAL A 279 -4.90 -19.46 -7.16
CA VAL A 279 -3.60 -18.76 -7.19
C VAL A 279 -2.79 -19.04 -5.93
N LEU A 280 -3.46 -19.18 -4.79
CA LEU A 280 -2.82 -19.30 -3.47
C LEU A 280 -2.83 -20.71 -2.89
N ASN A 281 -3.40 -21.67 -3.63
CA ASN A 281 -3.65 -23.03 -3.16
C ASN A 281 -4.37 -23.05 -1.79
N ALA A 282 -5.54 -22.41 -1.74
CA ALA A 282 -6.40 -22.35 -0.56
C ALA A 282 -7.81 -22.83 -0.94
N PRO A 283 -8.12 -24.14 -0.83
CA PRO A 283 -9.42 -24.69 -1.20
C PRO A 283 -10.57 -23.98 -0.48
N LEU A 284 -11.63 -23.61 -1.22
CA LEU A 284 -12.80 -22.90 -0.68
C LEU A 284 -13.56 -23.71 0.37
N ASP A 285 -13.42 -25.04 0.36
CA ASP A 285 -14.02 -25.92 1.35
C ASP A 285 -13.32 -25.84 2.70
N ASP A 286 -12.04 -25.46 2.73
CA ASP A 286 -11.19 -25.44 3.92
C ASP A 286 -10.91 -24.03 4.44
N TYR A 287 -11.12 -22.98 3.63
CA TYR A 287 -10.82 -21.60 3.96
C TYR A 287 -12.00 -20.64 3.76
N ASP A 288 -12.19 -19.75 4.72
CA ASP A 288 -13.01 -18.55 4.60
C ASP A 288 -12.25 -17.45 3.85
N MET A 289 -12.93 -16.77 2.92
CA MET A 289 -12.36 -15.74 2.05
C MET A 289 -13.14 -14.43 2.20
N ILE A 290 -12.52 -13.44 2.86
CA ILE A 290 -13.16 -12.17 3.20
C ILE A 290 -12.43 -11.03 2.51
N PHE A 291 -13.12 -10.32 1.63
CA PHE A 291 -12.61 -9.08 1.04
C PHE A 291 -12.58 -7.97 2.09
N THR A 292 -11.51 -7.17 2.03
CA THR A 292 -11.27 -6.00 2.89
C THR A 292 -10.74 -4.86 2.02
N SER A 293 -10.53 -3.67 2.56
CA SER A 293 -9.89 -2.57 1.82
C SER A 293 -8.37 -2.72 1.70
N ASN A 294 -7.74 -3.39 2.67
CA ASN A 294 -6.30 -3.61 2.73
C ASN A 294 -5.93 -4.63 3.83
N THR A 295 -4.65 -5.02 3.87
CA THR A 295 -4.06 -5.93 4.87
C THR A 295 -4.27 -5.46 6.31
N THR A 296 -4.31 -4.15 6.56
CA THR A 296 -4.48 -3.61 7.91
C THR A 296 -5.87 -3.94 8.44
N GLU A 297 -6.90 -3.72 7.63
CA GLU A 297 -8.28 -4.11 7.98
C GLU A 297 -8.39 -5.63 8.16
N ALA A 298 -7.80 -6.42 7.25
CA ALA A 298 -7.75 -7.89 7.36
C ALA A 298 -7.14 -8.37 8.69
N ILE A 299 -6.01 -7.80 9.11
CA ILE A 299 -5.36 -8.19 10.38
C ILE A 299 -6.16 -7.69 11.59
N ASN A 300 -6.78 -6.50 11.53
CA ASN A 300 -7.66 -6.04 12.61
C ASN A 300 -8.89 -6.95 12.75
N LEU A 301 -9.46 -7.46 11.64
CA LEU A 301 -10.53 -8.46 11.68
C LEU A 301 -10.07 -9.78 12.31
N ALA A 302 -8.86 -10.26 11.99
CA ALA A 302 -8.31 -11.45 12.64
C ALA A 302 -8.11 -11.23 14.16
N ALA A 303 -7.65 -10.03 14.56
CA ALA A 303 -7.53 -9.65 15.97
C ALA A 303 -8.90 -9.58 16.66
N GLU A 304 -9.89 -8.95 16.04
CA GLU A 304 -11.27 -8.88 16.55
C GLU A 304 -11.89 -10.27 16.72
N SER A 305 -11.67 -11.17 15.75
CA SER A 305 -12.07 -12.58 15.86
C SER A 305 -11.43 -13.28 17.06
N MET A 306 -10.13 -13.05 17.31
CA MET A 306 -9.46 -13.62 18.47
C MET A 306 -10.00 -13.07 19.80
N ASN A 307 -10.42 -11.80 19.82
CA ASN A 307 -11.07 -11.20 21.00
C ASN A 307 -12.45 -11.82 21.31
N ASN A 308 -13.12 -12.34 20.28
CA ASN A 308 -14.43 -12.97 20.40
C ASN A 308 -14.34 -14.46 20.74
N GLU A 309 -13.13 -15.04 20.84
CA GLU A 309 -12.95 -16.41 21.33
C GLU A 309 -13.51 -16.51 22.77
N PRO A 310 -14.27 -17.59 23.08
CA PRO A 310 -14.70 -17.84 24.44
C PRO A 310 -13.51 -17.86 25.41
N GLU A 311 -13.72 -17.43 26.65
CA GLU A 311 -12.69 -17.55 27.68
C GLU A 311 -12.27 -19.02 27.81
N VAL A 312 -11.02 -19.26 27.44
CA VAL A 312 -10.34 -20.54 27.60
C VAL A 312 -9.58 -20.51 28.92
N GLY A 313 -9.35 -21.67 29.54
CA GLY A 313 -8.68 -21.80 30.85
C GLY A 313 -7.22 -21.34 30.91
N PHE A 314 -6.78 -20.51 29.97
CA PHE A 314 -5.45 -19.92 29.85
C PHE A 314 -5.53 -18.47 29.35
N ALA A 315 -4.54 -17.66 29.70
CA ALA A 315 -4.39 -16.30 29.16
C ALA A 315 -3.68 -16.35 27.80
N PRO A 316 -4.29 -15.84 26.71
CA PRO A 316 -3.72 -15.94 25.38
C PRO A 316 -2.48 -15.04 25.20
N VAL A 317 -1.55 -15.52 24.38
CA VAL A 317 -0.35 -14.80 23.96
C VAL A 317 -0.24 -14.82 22.44
N VAL A 318 -0.05 -13.66 21.84
CA VAL A 318 0.34 -13.53 20.43
C VAL A 318 1.86 -13.38 20.37
N LEU A 319 2.51 -14.28 19.62
CA LEU A 319 3.92 -14.17 19.27
C LEU A 319 4.03 -13.40 17.95
N SER A 320 4.97 -12.48 17.88
CA SER A 320 5.29 -11.67 16.71
C SER A 320 6.81 -11.54 16.58
N THR A 321 7.33 -10.74 15.65
CA THR A 321 8.76 -10.48 15.49
C THR A 321 9.08 -8.99 15.65
N LEU A 322 10.36 -8.66 15.88
CA LEU A 322 10.79 -7.26 15.94
C LEU A 322 10.81 -6.55 14.58
N ILE A 323 10.67 -7.31 13.49
CA ILE A 323 10.75 -6.79 12.12
C ILE A 323 9.39 -6.51 11.47
N GLU A 324 8.30 -6.72 12.21
CA GLU A 324 6.94 -6.59 11.69
C GLU A 324 6.56 -5.16 11.28
N HIS A 325 5.70 -5.09 10.27
CA HIS A 325 4.97 -3.87 9.94
C HIS A 325 3.99 -3.52 11.07
N SER A 326 3.74 -2.23 11.33
CA SER A 326 2.85 -1.80 12.41
C SER A 326 1.43 -2.32 12.28
N SER A 327 0.95 -2.58 11.06
CA SER A 327 -0.35 -3.25 10.83
C SER A 327 -0.39 -4.71 11.28
N ASN A 328 0.76 -5.37 11.44
CA ASN A 328 0.88 -6.73 11.98
C ASN A 328 1.44 -6.78 13.41
N ASP A 329 1.43 -5.65 14.11
CA ASP A 329 1.90 -5.54 15.50
C ASP A 329 0.89 -4.78 16.39
N LEU A 330 0.43 -3.61 15.95
CA LEU A 330 -0.47 -2.77 16.76
C LEU A 330 -1.82 -3.43 17.07
N PRO A 331 -2.50 -4.13 16.15
CA PRO A 331 -3.80 -4.74 16.44
C PRO A 331 -3.73 -5.70 17.64
N TRP A 332 -2.67 -6.52 17.68
CA TRP A 332 -2.43 -7.50 18.74
C TRP A 332 -2.19 -6.86 20.10
N ARG A 333 -1.49 -5.71 20.14
CA ARG A 333 -1.24 -4.97 21.39
C ARG A 333 -2.53 -4.42 22.00
N MET A 334 -3.56 -4.20 21.18
CA MET A 334 -4.80 -3.57 21.62
C MET A 334 -5.82 -4.56 22.18
N LEU A 335 -5.59 -5.87 22.00
CA LEU A 335 -6.46 -6.91 22.50
C LEU A 335 -6.50 -6.90 24.04
N PRO A 336 -7.69 -6.79 24.65
CA PRO A 336 -7.82 -6.91 26.09
C PRO A 336 -7.43 -8.33 26.52
N HIS A 337 -6.83 -8.47 27.71
CA HIS A 337 -6.47 -9.76 28.30
C HIS A 337 -5.50 -10.65 27.50
N CYS A 338 -4.91 -10.14 26.41
CA CYS A 338 -3.90 -10.81 25.60
C CYS A 338 -2.51 -10.18 25.83
N SER A 339 -1.47 -11.00 25.89
CA SER A 339 -0.07 -10.51 25.90
C SER A 339 0.56 -10.62 24.52
N VAL A 340 1.45 -9.69 24.15
CA VAL A 340 2.24 -9.78 22.92
C VAL A 340 3.71 -10.05 23.26
N LEU A 341 4.29 -11.08 22.66
CA LEU A 341 5.72 -11.37 22.69
C LEU A 341 6.34 -11.07 21.33
N ARG A 342 7.60 -10.65 21.32
CA ARG A 342 8.34 -10.36 20.09
C ARG A 342 9.64 -11.13 20.07
N LEU A 343 9.78 -12.01 19.09
CA LEU A 343 10.99 -12.77 18.84
C LEU A 343 12.01 -11.89 18.12
N THR A 344 13.29 -12.05 18.48
CA THR A 344 14.38 -11.44 17.73
C THR A 344 14.55 -12.12 16.37
N THR A 345 15.21 -11.43 15.44
CA THR A 345 15.65 -12.02 14.18
C THR A 345 17.17 -12.01 14.14
N ASP A 346 17.75 -12.84 13.29
CA ASP A 346 19.18 -12.74 12.99
C ASP A 346 19.52 -11.41 12.29
N ALA A 347 20.82 -11.21 12.00
CA ALA A 347 21.32 -9.99 11.37
C ALA A 347 20.78 -9.75 9.96
N ASP A 348 20.31 -10.79 9.27
CA ASP A 348 19.73 -10.70 7.94
C ASP A 348 18.20 -10.50 8.00
N GLY A 349 17.58 -10.80 9.13
CA GLY A 349 16.15 -10.62 9.41
C GLY A 349 15.33 -11.92 9.39
N PHE A 350 15.96 -13.09 9.43
CA PHE A 350 15.24 -14.36 9.51
C PHE A 350 14.91 -14.73 10.95
N VAL A 351 13.79 -15.43 11.14
CA VAL A 351 13.43 -16.03 12.43
C VAL A 351 14.31 -17.24 12.72
N ASP A 352 14.87 -17.29 13.93
CA ASP A 352 15.56 -18.47 14.43
C ASP A 352 14.53 -19.52 14.89
N LEU A 353 14.47 -20.64 14.15
CA LEU A 353 13.55 -21.73 14.43
C LEU A 353 13.82 -22.42 15.77
N LYS A 354 15.07 -22.45 16.23
CA LYS A 354 15.44 -23.05 17.51
C LYS A 354 14.99 -22.18 18.68
N GLU A 355 15.16 -20.86 18.55
CA GLU A 355 14.63 -19.91 19.53
C GLU A 355 13.10 -19.97 19.58
N LEU A 356 12.45 -19.97 18.41
CA LEU A 356 11.00 -20.14 18.28
C LEU A 356 10.50 -21.42 18.98
N GLU A 357 11.10 -22.57 18.66
CA GLU A 357 10.70 -23.84 19.27
C GLU A 357 10.93 -23.85 20.79
N THR A 358 12.03 -23.26 21.26
CA THR A 358 12.32 -23.16 22.70
C THR A 358 11.24 -22.37 23.42
N LEU A 359 10.86 -21.20 22.88
CA LEU A 359 9.83 -20.35 23.45
C LEU A 359 8.46 -21.04 23.47
N LEU A 360 8.07 -21.67 22.35
CA LEU A 360 6.81 -22.40 22.26
C LEU A 360 6.73 -23.54 23.29
N LYS A 361 7.81 -24.29 23.45
CA LYS A 361 7.91 -25.38 24.43
C LYS A 361 7.79 -24.87 25.87
N GLU A 362 8.37 -23.71 26.19
CA GLU A 362 8.28 -23.12 27.52
C GLU A 362 6.87 -22.65 27.88
N TYR A 363 6.15 -22.05 26.91
CA TYR A 363 4.79 -21.57 27.12
C TYR A 363 3.74 -22.69 27.08
N ASN A 364 3.77 -23.55 26.05
CA ASN A 364 2.66 -24.44 25.73
C ASN A 364 2.81 -25.85 26.31
N ASP A 365 4.02 -26.42 26.31
CA ASP A 365 4.26 -27.77 26.85
C ASP A 365 4.59 -27.72 28.33
N LYS A 366 5.65 -26.98 28.69
CA LYS A 366 6.19 -26.98 30.06
C LYS A 366 5.43 -26.06 31.01
N CYS A 367 4.58 -25.18 30.48
CA CYS A 367 3.76 -24.26 31.25
C CYS A 367 4.59 -23.36 32.20
N HIS A 368 5.84 -23.02 31.83
CA HIS A 368 6.76 -22.23 32.67
C HIS A 368 6.24 -20.81 32.94
N HIS A 369 5.37 -20.30 32.07
CA HIS A 369 4.79 -18.96 32.16
C HIS A 369 3.38 -18.96 32.78
N GLY A 370 3.12 -19.91 33.69
CA GLY A 370 1.86 -20.02 34.43
C GLY A 370 0.70 -20.42 33.53
N ASN A 371 -0.39 -19.67 33.58
CA ASN A 371 -1.56 -19.90 32.74
C ASN A 371 -1.45 -19.27 31.34
N LYS A 372 -0.31 -18.68 30.94
CA LYS A 372 -0.16 -18.07 29.62
C LYS A 372 0.12 -19.12 28.55
N ARG A 373 -0.58 -19.07 27.42
CA ARG A 373 -0.32 -19.95 26.25
C ARG A 373 -0.20 -19.14 24.98
N ILE A 374 0.81 -19.46 24.18
CA ILE A 374 0.94 -18.89 22.84
C ILE A 374 -0.15 -19.51 21.98
N ARG A 375 -0.98 -18.66 21.37
CA ARG A 375 -2.13 -19.07 20.56
C ARG A 375 -1.92 -18.82 19.08
N LEU A 376 -1.17 -17.76 18.75
CA LEU A 376 -0.93 -17.29 17.39
C LEU A 376 0.52 -16.83 17.24
N LEU A 377 1.16 -17.20 16.13
CA LEU A 377 2.34 -16.52 15.58
C LEU A 377 1.88 -15.62 14.42
N ALA A 378 2.03 -14.30 14.56
CA ALA A 378 1.75 -13.32 13.51
C ALA A 378 3.08 -12.80 12.93
N ILE A 379 3.34 -13.10 11.66
CA ILE A 379 4.62 -12.81 11.00
C ILE A 379 4.47 -12.27 9.58
N SER A 380 5.39 -11.42 9.16
CA SER A 380 5.50 -10.98 7.77
C SER A 380 6.04 -12.10 6.89
N GLY A 381 5.35 -12.41 5.79
CA GLY A 381 5.83 -13.32 4.75
C GLY A 381 7.10 -12.79 4.09
N ALA A 382 7.15 -11.47 3.85
CA ALA A 382 8.37 -10.76 3.47
C ALA A 382 8.47 -9.41 4.19
N SER A 383 9.66 -9.05 4.66
CA SER A 383 9.89 -7.76 5.33
C SER A 383 9.83 -6.59 4.34
N ASN A 384 9.03 -5.56 4.64
CA ASN A 384 8.95 -4.32 3.87
C ASN A 384 10.15 -3.37 4.07
N VAL A 385 11.10 -3.74 4.95
CA VAL A 385 12.33 -3.00 5.24
C VAL A 385 13.55 -3.81 4.77
N LEU A 386 13.70 -5.05 5.26
CA LEU A 386 14.89 -5.87 4.98
C LEU A 386 14.76 -6.66 3.68
N GLY A 387 13.54 -6.82 3.15
CA GLY A 387 13.26 -7.59 1.94
C GLY A 387 13.45 -9.10 2.10
N VAL A 388 13.67 -9.62 3.31
CA VAL A 388 13.81 -11.08 3.52
C VAL A 388 12.45 -11.77 3.54
N CYS A 389 12.38 -12.95 2.92
CA CYS A 389 11.22 -13.82 2.86
C CYS A 389 11.37 -14.97 3.85
N ASN A 390 10.46 -15.07 4.81
CA ASN A 390 10.52 -16.14 5.81
C ASN A 390 10.23 -17.51 5.18
N LYS A 391 10.86 -18.57 5.71
CA LYS A 391 10.63 -19.95 5.28
C LYS A 391 9.35 -20.50 5.94
N LEU A 392 8.20 -20.07 5.44
CA LEU A 392 6.88 -20.27 6.05
C LEU A 392 6.57 -21.73 6.38
N ALA A 393 6.82 -22.68 5.47
CA ALA A 393 6.58 -24.10 5.72
C ALA A 393 7.40 -24.67 6.89
N ASN A 394 8.62 -24.18 7.12
CA ASN A 394 9.43 -24.61 8.26
C ASN A 394 8.91 -24.00 9.57
N ILE A 395 8.49 -22.73 9.53
CA ILE A 395 7.88 -22.04 10.68
C ILE A 395 6.57 -22.72 11.08
N SER A 396 5.69 -22.98 10.09
CA SER A 396 4.41 -23.66 10.26
C SER A 396 4.54 -25.01 10.99
N LYS A 397 5.45 -25.88 10.52
CA LYS A 397 5.75 -27.16 11.16
C LYS A 397 6.11 -27.02 12.65
N VAL A 398 6.90 -25.99 12.98
CA VAL A 398 7.30 -25.73 14.37
C VAL A 398 6.11 -25.24 15.20
N VAL A 399 5.34 -24.25 14.73
CA VAL A 399 4.23 -23.69 15.52
C VAL A 399 3.08 -24.68 15.72
N HIS A 400 2.72 -25.45 14.68
CA HIS A 400 1.63 -26.43 14.74
C HIS A 400 1.93 -27.58 15.70
N LYS A 401 3.20 -27.98 15.83
CA LYS A 401 3.63 -28.98 16.82
C LYS A 401 3.21 -28.61 18.26
N TYR A 402 3.08 -27.32 18.56
CA TYR A 402 2.70 -26.79 19.88
C TYR A 402 1.28 -26.21 19.91
N GLY A 403 0.44 -26.51 18.92
CA GLY A 403 -0.96 -26.06 18.87
C GLY A 403 -1.14 -24.57 18.59
N VAL A 404 -0.16 -23.92 17.97
CA VAL A 404 -0.15 -22.47 17.68
C VAL A 404 -0.49 -22.22 16.22
N ALA A 405 -1.46 -21.34 15.95
CA ALA A 405 -1.82 -20.96 14.58
C ALA A 405 -0.80 -20.00 13.96
N LEU A 406 -0.72 -19.99 12.63
CA LEU A 406 0.17 -19.10 11.86
C LEU A 406 -0.63 -18.07 11.04
N LEU A 407 -0.44 -16.79 11.35
CA LEU A 407 -0.89 -15.67 10.51
C LEU A 407 0.28 -15.08 9.73
N VAL A 408 0.11 -15.00 8.42
CA VAL A 408 1.08 -14.43 7.49
C VAL A 408 0.58 -13.11 6.91
N ASP A 409 1.28 -12.02 7.21
CA ASP A 409 1.16 -10.77 6.44
C ASP A 409 1.90 -10.95 5.11
N ALA A 410 1.14 -11.18 4.04
CA ALA A 410 1.66 -11.39 2.70
C ALA A 410 1.72 -10.09 1.87
N ALA A 411 1.50 -8.91 2.45
CA ALA A 411 1.44 -7.65 1.72
C ALA A 411 2.68 -7.38 0.86
N GLN A 412 3.87 -7.81 1.31
CA GLN A 412 5.11 -7.67 0.56
C GLN A 412 5.58 -8.98 -0.09
N LEU A 413 4.82 -10.07 0.03
CA LEU A 413 5.15 -11.38 -0.53
C LEU A 413 4.35 -11.67 -1.80
N ILE A 414 3.05 -11.33 -1.80
CA ILE A 414 2.04 -11.74 -2.77
C ILE A 414 2.38 -11.44 -4.23
N ALA A 415 3.01 -10.29 -4.52
CA ALA A 415 3.38 -9.88 -5.88
C ALA A 415 4.80 -10.33 -6.27
N HIS A 416 5.52 -11.00 -5.38
CA HIS A 416 6.94 -11.26 -5.53
C HIS A 416 7.27 -12.76 -5.51
N ARG A 417 6.58 -13.57 -4.71
CA ARG A 417 6.82 -15.02 -4.59
C ARG A 417 5.53 -15.81 -4.70
N SER A 418 5.62 -17.05 -5.17
CA SER A 418 4.51 -17.99 -5.07
C SER A 418 4.19 -18.26 -3.60
N ILE A 419 2.90 -18.44 -3.34
CA ILE A 419 2.37 -18.76 -2.02
C ILE A 419 1.52 -20.01 -2.17
N ASP A 420 1.86 -21.02 -1.38
CA ASP A 420 1.11 -22.26 -1.26
C ASP A 420 0.56 -22.33 0.18
N ILE A 421 -0.68 -21.90 0.37
CA ILE A 421 -1.31 -21.78 1.70
C ILE A 421 -1.45 -23.16 2.33
N GLU A 422 -2.05 -24.12 1.61
CA GLU A 422 -2.27 -25.46 2.13
C GLU A 422 -0.95 -26.22 2.33
N GLY A 423 -0.07 -26.22 1.33
CA GLY A 423 1.22 -26.91 1.38
C GLY A 423 2.19 -26.32 2.40
N SER A 424 2.07 -25.02 2.73
CA SER A 424 2.87 -24.38 3.78
C SER A 424 2.20 -24.38 5.15
N GLY A 425 0.99 -24.94 5.28
CA GLY A 425 0.23 -24.96 6.53
C GLY A 425 -0.02 -23.55 7.09
N ILE A 426 -0.45 -22.62 6.26
CA ILE A 426 -0.79 -21.25 6.68
C ILE A 426 -2.24 -21.25 7.16
N ASP A 427 -2.49 -20.71 8.37
CA ASP A 427 -3.84 -20.68 8.95
C ASP A 427 -4.58 -19.38 8.64
N TYR A 428 -3.86 -18.26 8.60
CA TYR A 428 -4.37 -16.97 8.15
C TYR A 428 -3.39 -16.33 7.16
N LEU A 429 -3.91 -15.73 6.11
CA LEU A 429 -3.13 -14.94 5.16
C LEU A 429 -3.84 -13.62 4.86
N ALA A 430 -3.11 -12.51 4.98
CA ALA A 430 -3.63 -11.17 4.70
C ALA A 430 -2.79 -10.45 3.64
N PHE A 431 -3.42 -9.85 2.63
CA PHE A 431 -2.72 -9.06 1.61
C PHE A 431 -3.57 -7.90 1.06
N SER A 432 -2.91 -6.99 0.33
CA SER A 432 -3.52 -5.79 -0.25
C SER A 432 -3.35 -5.73 -1.77
N ALA A 433 -4.41 -5.40 -2.50
CA ALA A 433 -4.41 -5.30 -3.96
C ALA A 433 -3.53 -4.14 -4.48
N HIS A 434 -3.40 -3.04 -3.73
CA HIS A 434 -2.55 -1.90 -4.11
C HIS A 434 -1.04 -2.20 -4.10
N LYS A 435 -0.65 -3.41 -3.71
CA LYS A 435 0.72 -3.96 -3.86
C LYS A 435 0.82 -5.06 -4.92
N VAL A 436 -0.27 -5.29 -5.65
CA VAL A 436 -0.42 -6.30 -6.72
C VAL A 436 -1.03 -5.63 -7.95
N TYR A 437 -0.51 -4.47 -8.33
CA TYR A 437 -0.90 -3.71 -9.52
C TYR A 437 -2.40 -3.34 -9.63
N ALA A 438 -3.14 -3.37 -8.52
CA ALA A 438 -4.57 -3.07 -8.44
C ALA A 438 -4.88 -2.03 -7.32
N PRO A 439 -4.58 -0.73 -7.52
CA PRO A 439 -4.68 0.33 -6.52
C PRO A 439 -6.12 0.84 -6.23
N PHE A 440 -7.11 -0.05 -6.27
CA PHE A 440 -8.54 0.28 -6.23
C PHE A 440 -9.21 -0.09 -4.90
N GLY A 441 -8.50 0.03 -3.77
CA GLY A 441 -9.09 -0.08 -2.42
C GLY A 441 -9.60 -1.47 -2.02
N SER A 442 -8.92 -2.53 -2.45
CA SER A 442 -9.26 -3.92 -2.10
C SER A 442 -8.07 -4.66 -1.47
N GLY A 443 -8.36 -5.72 -0.76
CA GLY A 443 -7.48 -6.63 -0.04
C GLY A 443 -8.27 -7.85 0.43
N MET A 444 -7.62 -8.77 1.14
CA MET A 444 -8.26 -10.02 1.51
C MET A 444 -7.68 -10.59 2.79
N LEU A 445 -8.56 -11.15 3.62
CA LEU A 445 -8.24 -12.09 4.69
C LEU A 445 -8.67 -13.48 4.24
N ILE A 446 -7.72 -14.41 4.24
CA ILE A 446 -7.97 -15.84 4.06
C ILE A 446 -7.72 -16.49 5.40
N ALA A 447 -8.65 -17.31 5.90
CA ALA A 447 -8.52 -17.97 7.19
C ALA A 447 -9.03 -19.40 7.09
N ARG A 448 -8.33 -20.37 7.68
CA ARG A 448 -8.83 -21.75 7.77
C ARG A 448 -10.19 -21.76 8.47
N LYS A 449 -11.16 -22.49 7.94
CA LYS A 449 -12.52 -22.53 8.49
C LYS A 449 -12.50 -22.96 9.96
N GLY A 450 -13.38 -22.33 10.74
CA GLY A 450 -13.46 -22.53 12.18
C GLY A 450 -12.54 -21.62 13.00
N LEU A 451 -11.63 -20.88 12.37
CA LEU A 451 -10.75 -19.94 13.06
C LEU A 451 -11.32 -18.52 13.21
N LEU A 452 -12.39 -18.18 12.47
CA LEU A 452 -13.06 -16.89 12.56
C LEU A 452 -14.29 -16.96 13.47
N ASN A 453 -14.20 -16.33 14.64
CA ASN A 453 -15.19 -16.32 15.71
C ASN A 453 -16.09 -15.09 15.61
N PHE A 454 -17.00 -15.14 14.65
CA PHE A 454 -18.04 -14.14 14.44
C PHE A 454 -19.39 -14.85 14.35
N SER A 455 -20.44 -14.21 14.88
CA SER A 455 -21.81 -14.66 14.64
C SER A 455 -22.15 -14.62 13.15
N THR A 456 -23.18 -15.37 12.73
CA THR A 456 -23.63 -15.38 11.33
C THR A 456 -23.97 -13.98 10.80
N ALA A 457 -24.56 -13.13 11.64
CA ALA A 457 -24.89 -11.75 11.28
C ALA A 457 -23.64 -10.88 11.10
N GLU A 458 -22.64 -11.02 11.98
CA GLU A 458 -21.36 -10.31 11.86
C GLU A 458 -20.59 -10.76 10.62
N LYS A 459 -20.49 -12.07 10.35
CA LYS A 459 -19.84 -12.58 9.14
C LYS A 459 -20.46 -11.97 7.88
N LYS A 460 -21.80 -11.93 7.81
CA LYS A 460 -22.51 -11.30 6.68
C LYS A 460 -22.18 -9.82 6.56
N ALA A 461 -22.23 -9.06 7.66
CA ALA A 461 -21.92 -7.63 7.64
C ALA A 461 -20.48 -7.33 7.22
N ILE A 462 -19.51 -8.10 7.72
CA ILE A 462 -18.09 -7.99 7.37
C ILE A 462 -17.90 -8.28 5.88
N SER A 463 -18.44 -9.40 5.37
CA SER A 463 -18.36 -9.74 3.95
C SER A 463 -18.97 -8.65 3.07
N SER A 464 -20.18 -8.19 3.40
CA SER A 464 -20.85 -7.12 2.63
C SER A 464 -20.05 -5.82 2.62
N SER A 465 -19.36 -5.46 3.72
CA SER A 465 -18.53 -4.24 3.76
C SER A 465 -17.40 -4.25 2.74
N GLY A 466 -16.72 -5.39 2.55
CA GLY A 466 -15.66 -5.53 1.55
C GLY A 466 -16.20 -5.63 0.13
N GLU A 467 -17.30 -6.37 -0.04
CA GLU A 467 -17.95 -6.64 -1.33
C GLU A 467 -18.61 -5.39 -1.95
N GLU A 468 -18.86 -4.33 -1.17
CA GLU A 468 -19.29 -3.02 -1.72
C GLU A 468 -18.35 -2.47 -2.80
N ASN A 469 -17.06 -2.83 -2.77
CA ASN A 469 -16.06 -2.41 -3.76
C ASN A 469 -15.84 -3.48 -4.85
N ALA A 470 -16.92 -3.89 -5.52
CA ALA A 470 -16.88 -4.92 -6.56
C ALA A 470 -15.87 -4.61 -7.69
N GLY A 471 -15.76 -3.34 -8.10
CA GLY A 471 -14.77 -2.92 -9.11
C GLY A 471 -13.33 -3.16 -8.66
N GLY A 472 -13.02 -2.82 -7.40
CA GLY A 472 -11.70 -3.09 -6.83
C GLY A 472 -11.38 -4.57 -6.67
N ILE A 473 -12.40 -5.39 -6.38
CA ILE A 473 -12.29 -6.86 -6.30
C ILE A 473 -11.99 -7.45 -7.68
N ALA A 474 -12.70 -7.02 -8.73
CA ALA A 474 -12.45 -7.48 -10.10
C ALA A 474 -11.03 -7.11 -10.58
N ALA A 475 -10.58 -5.89 -10.28
CA ALA A 475 -9.21 -5.47 -10.57
C ALA A 475 -8.17 -6.33 -9.85
N LEU A 476 -8.42 -6.68 -8.58
CA LEU A 476 -7.56 -7.60 -7.83
C LEU A 476 -7.50 -8.98 -8.50
N GLY A 477 -8.65 -9.56 -8.85
CA GLY A 477 -8.73 -10.87 -9.52
C GLY A 477 -7.96 -10.88 -10.84
N LYS A 478 -8.16 -9.83 -11.66
CA LYS A 478 -7.44 -9.66 -12.92
C LYS A 478 -5.93 -9.58 -12.73
N ALA A 479 -5.48 -8.80 -11.75
CA ALA A 479 -4.06 -8.65 -11.47
C ALA A 479 -3.42 -9.96 -10.99
N LEU A 480 -4.06 -10.70 -10.08
CA LEU A 480 -3.58 -12.01 -9.63
C LEU A 480 -3.50 -13.01 -10.78
N MET A 481 -4.49 -13.02 -11.68
CA MET A 481 -4.47 -13.86 -12.87
C MET A 481 -3.31 -13.53 -13.81
N LEU A 482 -3.05 -12.24 -14.07
CA LEU A 482 -1.90 -11.81 -14.87
C LEU A 482 -0.58 -12.26 -14.23
N MET A 483 -0.41 -12.08 -12.91
CA MET A 483 0.79 -12.52 -12.20
C MET A 483 0.98 -14.04 -12.26
N LYS A 484 -0.10 -14.82 -12.12
CA LYS A 484 -0.07 -16.28 -12.26
C LYS A 484 0.33 -16.70 -13.67
N ARG A 485 -0.22 -16.08 -14.71
CA ARG A 485 0.08 -16.39 -16.13
C ARG A 485 1.49 -15.95 -16.55
N ILE A 486 2.02 -14.87 -15.98
CA ILE A 486 3.43 -14.47 -16.17
C ILE A 486 4.37 -15.51 -15.55
N GLY A 487 3.96 -16.14 -14.45
CA GLY A 487 4.79 -17.06 -13.69
C GLY A 487 5.59 -16.34 -12.60
N MET A 488 5.42 -16.79 -11.35
CA MET A 488 6.10 -16.20 -10.20
C MET A 488 7.63 -16.43 -10.22
N ASP A 489 8.08 -17.46 -10.92
CA ASP A 489 9.49 -17.75 -11.20
C ASP A 489 10.12 -16.71 -12.12
N VAL A 490 9.42 -16.31 -13.19
CA VAL A 490 9.84 -15.23 -14.11
C VAL A 490 9.96 -13.91 -13.35
N ILE A 491 8.95 -13.58 -12.54
CA ILE A 491 8.93 -12.37 -11.69
C ILE A 491 10.10 -12.40 -10.69
N GLN A 492 10.28 -13.52 -9.99
CA GLN A 492 11.34 -13.70 -9.01
C GLN A 492 12.72 -13.56 -9.66
N GLN A 493 12.96 -14.19 -10.81
CA GLN A 493 14.25 -14.12 -11.51
C GLN A 493 14.58 -12.67 -11.89
N LYS A 494 13.65 -11.97 -12.53
CA LYS A 494 13.83 -10.56 -12.93
C LYS A 494 14.13 -9.69 -11.71
N GLU A 495 13.37 -9.86 -10.63
CA GLU A 495 13.56 -9.11 -9.40
C GLU A 495 14.94 -9.38 -8.78
N GLN A 496 15.38 -10.64 -8.71
CA GLN A 496 16.69 -11.01 -8.19
C GLN A 496 17.84 -10.40 -9.01
N GLU A 497 17.73 -10.38 -10.34
CA GLU A 497 18.72 -9.73 -11.22
C GLU A 497 18.86 -8.23 -10.90
N LEU A 498 17.74 -7.51 -10.79
CA LEU A 498 17.74 -6.08 -10.48
C LEU A 498 18.29 -5.82 -9.07
N THR A 499 17.91 -6.65 -8.10
CA THR A 499 18.37 -6.56 -6.71
C THR A 499 19.88 -6.78 -6.61
N LYS A 500 20.40 -7.81 -7.29
CA LYS A 500 21.84 -8.10 -7.34
C LYS A 500 22.60 -6.95 -7.97
N ARG A 501 22.09 -6.39 -9.07
CA ARG A 501 22.69 -5.24 -9.76
C ARG A 501 22.75 -4.00 -8.84
N ALA A 502 21.63 -3.68 -8.18
CA ALA A 502 21.55 -2.54 -7.27
C ALA A 502 22.53 -2.68 -6.10
N LEU A 503 22.52 -3.81 -5.39
CA LEU A 503 23.42 -4.05 -4.26
C LEU A 503 24.90 -3.99 -4.67
N THR A 504 25.25 -4.58 -5.82
CA THR A 504 26.62 -4.53 -6.36
C THR A 504 27.04 -3.08 -6.64
N GLY A 505 26.17 -2.31 -7.32
CA GLY A 505 26.47 -0.93 -7.68
C GLY A 505 26.54 0.02 -6.48
N MET A 506 25.73 -0.23 -5.45
CA MET A 506 25.67 0.56 -4.22
C MET A 506 26.84 0.29 -3.27
N ALA A 507 27.41 -0.92 -3.27
CA ALA A 507 28.50 -1.30 -2.37
C ALA A 507 29.76 -0.43 -2.53
N GLY A 508 30.01 0.11 -3.73
CA GLY A 508 31.16 0.97 -4.03
C GLY A 508 30.95 2.47 -3.82
N ILE A 509 29.81 2.91 -3.29
CA ILE A 509 29.49 4.34 -3.16
C ILE A 509 30.01 4.88 -1.83
N PRO A 510 30.96 5.85 -1.81
CA PRO A 510 31.51 6.40 -0.58
C PRO A 510 30.43 6.99 0.34
N GLY A 511 30.47 6.65 1.63
CA GLY A 511 29.52 7.16 2.62
C GLY A 511 28.12 6.55 2.56
N LEU A 512 27.82 5.69 1.58
CA LEU A 512 26.55 4.96 1.53
C LEU A 512 26.65 3.67 2.36
N LYS A 513 25.66 3.44 3.21
CA LYS A 513 25.54 2.21 4.02
C LYS A 513 24.22 1.52 3.72
N VAL A 514 24.29 0.31 3.18
CA VAL A 514 23.14 -0.60 2.98
C VAL A 514 22.95 -1.49 4.22
N TYR A 515 21.71 -1.75 4.61
CA TYR A 515 21.34 -2.58 5.76
C TYR A 515 20.65 -3.89 5.34
N GLY A 516 20.70 -4.88 6.22
CA GLY A 516 20.16 -6.23 6.00
C GLY A 516 21.06 -7.11 5.14
N ASN A 517 20.45 -8.14 4.53
CA ASN A 517 21.14 -9.12 3.71
C ASN A 517 21.77 -8.51 2.44
N LYS A 518 23.09 -8.62 2.35
CA LYS A 518 23.93 -8.15 1.23
C LYS A 518 24.70 -9.29 0.55
N GLY A 519 24.61 -10.51 1.06
CA GLY A 519 25.45 -11.63 0.63
C GLY A 519 24.98 -12.20 -0.69
N LEU A 520 25.45 -11.63 -1.80
CA LEU A 520 25.01 -11.98 -3.18
C LEU A 520 25.20 -13.47 -3.53
N ASP A 521 26.16 -14.14 -2.87
CA ASP A 521 26.48 -15.55 -3.08
C ASP A 521 25.96 -16.44 -1.95
N SER A 522 25.19 -15.89 -1.00
CA SER A 522 24.60 -16.66 0.10
C SER A 522 23.31 -17.34 -0.34
N ALA A 523 23.06 -18.54 0.18
CA ALA A 523 21.77 -19.23 -0.01
C ALA A 523 20.57 -18.39 0.49
N SER A 524 20.81 -17.49 1.42
CA SER A 524 19.79 -16.59 1.95
C SER A 524 19.35 -15.49 0.96
N PHE A 525 20.19 -15.13 -0.02
CA PHE A 525 19.86 -14.11 -1.03
C PHE A 525 18.72 -14.56 -1.95
N ALA A 526 18.58 -15.88 -2.18
CA ALA A 526 17.44 -16.43 -2.91
C ALA A 526 16.09 -16.06 -2.25
N HIS A 527 16.11 -15.84 -0.93
CA HIS A 527 14.97 -15.42 -0.12
C HIS A 527 14.93 -13.91 0.12
N LYS A 528 15.45 -13.10 -0.81
CA LYS A 528 15.38 -11.64 -0.75
C LYS A 528 14.58 -11.10 -1.94
N ILE A 529 13.58 -10.26 -1.66
CA ILE A 529 12.86 -9.45 -2.66
C ILE A 529 13.61 -8.15 -2.96
N GLY A 530 13.12 -7.40 -3.94
CA GLY A 530 13.71 -6.18 -4.46
C GLY A 530 13.61 -4.97 -3.55
N VAL A 531 13.73 -5.15 -2.23
CA VAL A 531 13.70 -4.08 -1.22
C VAL A 531 15.09 -3.86 -0.64
N ILE A 532 15.56 -2.62 -0.71
CA ILE A 532 16.87 -2.21 -0.21
C ILE A 532 16.71 -0.93 0.61
N VAL A 533 17.16 -0.98 1.86
CA VAL A 533 17.24 0.19 2.74
C VAL A 533 18.69 0.63 2.95
N PHE A 534 18.90 1.94 2.94
CA PHE A 534 20.24 2.52 3.05
C PHE A 534 20.21 3.93 3.67
N SER A 535 21.39 4.38 4.08
CA SER A 535 21.65 5.74 4.56
C SER A 535 22.89 6.31 3.86
N MET A 536 22.93 7.63 3.69
CA MET A 536 24.10 8.36 3.18
C MET A 536 24.73 9.17 4.30
N LYS A 537 26.05 9.08 4.46
CA LYS A 537 26.82 9.80 5.48
C LYS A 537 26.53 11.29 5.41
N SER A 538 26.30 11.91 6.58
CA SER A 538 26.05 13.35 6.72
C SER A 538 24.85 13.89 5.93
N MET A 539 23.89 13.03 5.55
CA MET A 539 22.68 13.44 4.85
C MET A 539 21.43 12.84 5.48
N LEU A 540 20.42 13.69 5.73
CA LEU A 540 19.12 13.23 6.21
C LEU A 540 18.41 12.39 5.13
N PRO A 541 17.71 11.30 5.48
CA PRO A 541 16.99 10.46 4.52
C PRO A 541 15.98 11.23 3.65
N SER A 542 15.23 12.17 4.25
CA SER A 542 14.28 13.01 3.53
C SER A 542 14.96 13.94 2.52
N ARG A 543 16.14 14.47 2.87
CA ARG A 543 16.96 15.27 1.96
C ARG A 543 17.46 14.41 0.80
N LEU A 544 17.98 13.21 1.07
CA LEU A 544 18.43 12.31 0.01
C LEU A 544 17.31 11.92 -0.96
N ALA A 545 16.11 11.63 -0.43
CA ALA A 545 14.93 11.35 -1.25
C ALA A 545 14.55 12.55 -2.13
N ASN A 546 14.58 13.76 -1.57
CA ASN A 546 14.32 14.99 -2.34
C ASN A 546 15.40 15.24 -3.42
N GLU A 547 16.70 15.05 -3.11
CA GLU A 547 17.78 15.19 -4.10
C GLU A 547 17.58 14.23 -5.30
N LEU A 548 17.22 12.97 -5.03
CA LEU A 548 16.94 11.98 -6.08
C LEU A 548 15.73 12.40 -6.94
N ALA A 549 14.69 12.94 -6.32
CA ALA A 549 13.51 13.45 -7.02
C ALA A 549 13.88 14.65 -7.91
N VAL A 550 14.43 15.74 -7.35
CA VAL A 550 14.66 16.98 -8.10
C VAL A 550 15.79 16.88 -9.13
N ARG A 551 16.76 15.96 -8.96
CA ARG A 551 17.88 15.81 -9.91
C ARG A 551 17.54 14.92 -11.09
N ARG A 552 16.73 13.88 -10.90
CA ARG A 552 16.54 12.83 -11.92
C ARG A 552 15.13 12.27 -12.04
N GLY A 553 14.18 12.76 -11.25
CA GLY A 553 12.81 12.26 -11.24
C GLY A 553 12.67 10.90 -10.57
N ILE A 554 13.57 10.53 -9.65
CA ILE A 554 13.55 9.22 -8.99
C ILE A 554 12.69 9.29 -7.72
N GLY A 555 11.59 8.55 -7.69
CA GLY A 555 10.73 8.39 -6.53
C GLY A 555 11.23 7.29 -5.60
N VAL A 556 11.55 7.64 -4.36
CA VAL A 556 11.93 6.71 -3.29
C VAL A 556 11.18 7.05 -2.00
N ARG A 557 11.20 6.16 -1.01
CA ARG A 557 10.63 6.45 0.31
C ARG A 557 11.71 6.76 1.32
N SER A 558 11.40 7.68 2.24
CA SER A 558 12.23 7.94 3.43
C SER A 558 11.41 7.86 4.71
N GLY A 559 12.04 7.48 5.82
CA GLY A 559 11.43 7.43 7.15
C GLY A 559 11.60 6.08 7.83
N CYS A 560 10.65 5.70 8.68
CA CYS A 560 10.66 4.41 9.38
C CYS A 560 9.82 3.32 8.69
N HIS A 561 9.21 3.60 7.53
CA HIS A 561 8.46 2.63 6.72
C HIS A 561 7.39 1.82 7.48
N CYS A 562 6.73 2.43 8.47
CA CYS A 562 5.78 1.75 9.37
C CYS A 562 6.37 0.56 10.15
N ALA A 563 7.70 0.45 10.23
CA ALA A 563 8.45 -0.60 10.93
C ALA A 563 9.47 0.07 11.87
N HIS A 564 8.95 0.86 12.82
CA HIS A 564 9.75 1.77 13.65
C HIS A 564 10.76 1.03 14.52
N MET A 565 10.37 -0.14 15.05
CA MET A 565 11.24 -0.97 15.89
C MET A 565 12.46 -1.46 15.07
N THR A 566 12.22 -2.02 13.89
CA THR A 566 13.25 -2.44 12.94
C THR A 566 14.23 -1.32 12.61
N VAL A 567 13.71 -0.14 12.23
CA VAL A 567 14.58 0.98 11.82
C VAL A 567 15.40 1.52 12.98
N LYS A 568 14.82 1.58 14.19
CA LYS A 568 15.57 1.96 15.41
C LYS A 568 16.69 0.98 15.73
N GLN A 569 16.44 -0.32 15.59
CA GLN A 569 17.46 -1.36 15.78
C GLN A 569 18.59 -1.24 14.76
N LEU A 570 18.28 -1.06 13.48
CA LEU A 570 19.27 -0.89 12.41
C LEU A 570 20.14 0.37 12.61
N LEU A 571 19.55 1.43 13.16
CA LEU A 571 20.25 2.67 13.49
C LEU A 571 20.94 2.64 14.87
N HIS A 572 20.84 1.53 15.61
CA HIS A 572 21.35 1.38 16.97
C HIS A 572 20.90 2.51 17.93
N ILE A 573 19.64 2.92 17.82
CA ILE A 573 19.07 3.98 18.66
C ILE A 573 18.92 3.44 20.10
N PRO A 574 19.59 4.03 21.10
CA PRO A 574 19.48 3.58 22.48
C PRO A 574 18.08 3.84 23.06
N HIS A 575 17.62 2.95 23.93
CA HIS A 575 16.31 3.06 24.58
C HIS A 575 16.11 4.38 25.34
N ALA A 576 17.17 4.93 25.95
CA ALA A 576 17.13 6.24 26.61
C ALA A 576 16.78 7.37 25.63
N LEU A 577 17.34 7.35 24.41
CA LEU A 577 17.05 8.34 23.38
C LEU A 577 15.63 8.18 22.84
N GLU A 578 15.13 6.95 22.78
CA GLU A 578 13.75 6.65 22.38
C GLU A 578 12.73 7.24 23.36
N ASN A 579 12.95 7.08 24.67
CA ASN A 579 12.12 7.71 25.70
C ASN A 579 12.19 9.24 25.65
N PHE A 580 13.36 9.80 25.35
CA PHE A 580 13.52 11.24 25.16
C PHE A 580 12.77 11.74 23.91
N GLN A 581 12.77 10.99 22.81
CA GLN A 581 11.98 11.30 21.60
C GLN A 581 10.49 11.37 21.93
N ARG A 582 9.96 10.47 22.77
CA ARG A 582 8.56 10.51 23.23
C ARG A 582 8.22 11.86 23.88
N LEU A 583 9.09 12.35 24.75
CA LEU A 583 8.90 13.64 25.42
C LEU A 583 8.99 14.80 24.41
N LEU A 584 10.02 14.79 23.56
CA LEU A 584 10.25 15.84 22.58
C LEU A 584 9.11 15.98 21.57
N LEU A 585 8.49 14.89 21.10
CA LEU A 585 7.40 14.98 20.11
C LEU A 585 6.13 15.61 20.66
N ASN A 586 5.93 15.57 21.98
CA ASN A 586 4.85 16.29 22.65
C ASN A 586 5.10 17.80 22.68
N VAL A 587 6.36 18.22 22.77
CA VAL A 587 6.76 19.64 22.83
C VAL A 587 6.99 20.22 21.42
N PHE A 588 7.61 19.44 20.53
CA PHE A 588 7.99 19.79 19.17
C PHE A 588 7.35 18.81 18.17
N PRO A 589 6.06 19.01 17.85
CA PRO A 589 5.32 18.13 16.95
C PRO A 589 5.80 18.16 15.48
N LYS A 590 6.79 18.99 15.13
CA LYS A 590 7.39 19.04 13.78
C LYS A 590 8.79 18.41 13.70
N LEU A 591 9.28 17.80 14.78
CA LEU A 591 10.60 17.17 14.79
C LEU A 591 10.65 15.98 13.80
N SER A 592 11.68 15.95 12.95
CA SER A 592 11.91 14.84 12.02
C SER A 592 12.34 13.59 12.78
N LEU A 593 11.69 12.47 12.49
CA LEU A 593 12.03 11.18 13.08
C LEU A 593 13.30 10.61 12.42
N PRO A 594 14.08 9.78 13.13
CA PRO A 594 15.12 8.97 12.51
C PRO A 594 14.50 8.09 11.41
N GLY A 595 15.29 7.74 10.40
CA GLY A 595 14.79 6.96 9.28
C GLY A 595 15.89 6.49 8.34
N LEU A 596 15.48 5.75 7.33
CA LEU A 596 16.31 5.27 6.23
C LEU A 596 15.67 5.69 4.90
N VAL A 597 16.44 5.62 3.82
CA VAL A 597 15.89 5.63 2.46
C VAL A 597 15.66 4.20 2.02
N ARG A 598 14.51 3.94 1.39
CA ARG A 598 14.15 2.65 0.81
C ARG A 598 13.92 2.80 -0.68
N VAL A 599 14.54 1.91 -1.44
CA VAL A 599 14.14 1.60 -2.81
C VAL A 599 13.49 0.23 -2.85
N SER A 600 12.50 0.09 -3.70
CA SER A 600 11.77 -1.16 -3.89
C SER A 600 11.40 -1.34 -5.36
N PHE A 601 11.73 -2.50 -5.91
CA PHE A 601 11.56 -2.81 -7.31
C PHE A 601 10.24 -3.55 -7.56
N GLY A 602 9.64 -3.27 -8.71
CA GLY A 602 8.49 -3.97 -9.27
C GLY A 602 8.82 -4.53 -10.66
N ILE A 603 7.87 -5.24 -11.26
CA ILE A 603 8.01 -5.85 -12.58
C ILE A 603 8.25 -4.81 -13.68
N GLU A 604 7.86 -3.55 -13.46
CA GLU A 604 8.07 -2.46 -14.40
C GLU A 604 9.50 -1.93 -14.45
N ASN A 605 10.30 -2.17 -13.41
CA ASN A 605 11.63 -1.62 -13.34
C ASN A 605 12.61 -2.35 -14.29
N SER A 606 13.58 -1.59 -14.78
CA SER A 606 14.58 -2.02 -15.76
C SER A 606 16.00 -1.92 -15.20
N LYS A 607 16.97 -2.54 -15.89
CA LYS A 607 18.39 -2.40 -15.56
C LYS A 607 18.86 -0.94 -15.67
N GLU A 608 18.27 -0.16 -16.59
CA GLU A 608 18.56 1.26 -16.78
C GLU A 608 18.08 2.13 -15.61
N ASP A 609 16.93 1.81 -15.00
CA ASP A 609 16.44 2.49 -13.80
C ASP A 609 17.43 2.32 -12.64
N ILE A 610 17.94 1.09 -12.46
CA ILE A 610 18.92 0.76 -11.43
C ILE A 610 20.25 1.48 -11.67
N ASP A 611 20.73 1.50 -12.93
CA ASP A 611 21.95 2.22 -13.29
C ASP A 611 21.82 3.72 -13.08
N THR A 612 20.66 4.28 -13.42
CA THR A 612 20.34 5.69 -13.20
C THR A 612 20.38 6.02 -11.70
N LEU A 613 19.75 5.20 -10.84
CA LEU A 613 19.83 5.35 -9.39
C LEU A 613 21.28 5.33 -8.88
N ILE A 614 22.06 4.30 -9.26
CA ILE A 614 23.44 4.14 -8.80
C ILE A 614 24.29 5.35 -9.21
N ASN A 615 24.13 5.82 -10.44
CA ASN A 615 24.88 6.96 -10.96
C ASN A 615 24.54 8.26 -10.22
N GLU A 616 23.26 8.51 -9.92
CA GLU A 616 22.86 9.68 -9.14
C GLU A 616 23.34 9.60 -7.68
N LEU A 617 23.28 8.42 -7.05
CA LEU A 617 23.82 8.22 -5.70
C LEU A 617 25.33 8.49 -5.65
N ARG A 618 26.10 8.09 -6.67
CA ARG A 618 27.54 8.42 -6.78
C ARG A 618 27.78 9.92 -6.91
N LYS A 619 27.00 10.61 -7.74
CA LYS A 619 27.09 12.08 -7.88
C LYS A 619 26.79 12.79 -6.56
N ILE A 620 25.78 12.34 -5.83
CA ILE A 620 25.41 12.90 -4.52
C ILE A 620 26.53 12.63 -3.50
N ALA A 621 27.08 11.42 -3.46
CA ALA A 621 28.17 11.06 -2.56
C ALA A 621 29.48 11.85 -2.81
N GLY A 622 29.75 12.18 -4.08
CA GLY A 622 30.94 12.95 -4.47
C GLY A 622 30.88 14.46 -4.16
N GLN A 623 29.73 14.99 -3.73
CA GLN A 623 29.58 16.41 -3.39
C GLN A 623 29.96 16.66 -1.92
N SER A 624 30.96 17.52 -1.69
CA SER A 624 31.35 17.91 -0.33
C SER A 624 30.23 18.75 0.33
N PRO A 625 29.92 18.56 1.63
CA PRO A 625 28.80 19.23 2.31
C PRO A 625 28.86 20.77 2.36
N SER A 626 30.01 21.35 2.02
CA SER A 626 30.34 22.77 2.22
C SER A 626 30.42 23.60 0.94
N SER A 627 30.05 23.09 -0.23
CA SER A 627 29.98 23.93 -1.43
C SER A 627 28.56 24.46 -1.60
N PRO A 628 28.32 25.79 -1.53
CA PRO A 628 27.20 26.37 -2.25
C PRO A 628 27.33 25.89 -3.70
N ALA A 629 26.21 25.62 -4.36
CA ALA A 629 26.22 25.30 -5.78
C ALA A 629 26.89 26.47 -6.52
N SER A 630 28.18 26.33 -6.85
CA SER A 630 28.87 27.28 -7.71
C SER A 630 28.37 27.01 -9.12
N SER A 631 27.51 27.90 -9.60
CA SER A 631 26.93 27.94 -10.95
C SER A 631 27.96 28.09 -12.07
N THR A 632 29.26 28.09 -11.79
CA THR A 632 30.27 28.61 -12.73
C THR A 632 30.92 27.57 -13.66
N ALA A 633 30.56 26.28 -13.58
CA ALA A 633 31.10 25.25 -14.49
C ALA A 633 30.12 24.74 -15.56
N ALA A 634 28.81 25.03 -15.43
CA ALA A 634 27.78 24.61 -16.40
C ALA A 634 27.58 25.62 -17.54
N GLU A 635 27.97 26.88 -17.32
CA GLU A 635 27.82 27.97 -18.30
C GLU A 635 28.71 27.79 -19.55
N SER A 636 29.77 26.96 -19.49
CA SER A 636 30.66 26.72 -20.64
C SER A 636 30.13 25.68 -21.64
N LYS A 637 28.94 25.11 -21.44
CA LYS A 637 28.33 24.09 -22.34
C LYS A 637 26.90 24.37 -22.80
N GLY A 638 26.32 25.53 -22.47
CA GLY A 638 24.94 25.87 -22.89
C GLY A 638 23.87 24.95 -22.28
N ILE A 639 24.17 24.27 -21.17
CA ILE A 639 23.23 23.41 -20.46
C ILE A 639 22.54 24.27 -19.40
N PHE A 640 21.27 24.64 -19.63
CA PHE A 640 20.43 25.26 -18.60
C PHE A 640 20.26 24.27 -17.43
N VAL A 641 20.61 24.70 -16.23
CA VAL A 641 20.40 23.95 -14.98
C VAL A 641 19.50 24.81 -14.09
N PHE A 642 18.30 24.31 -13.81
CA PHE A 642 17.38 24.98 -12.89
C PHE A 642 17.88 24.83 -11.44
N SER A 643 17.71 25.89 -10.65
CA SER A 643 17.85 25.86 -9.19
C SER A 643 16.77 24.97 -8.57
N LYS A 644 16.96 24.59 -7.30
CA LYS A 644 15.99 23.74 -6.59
C LYS A 644 14.68 24.45 -6.34
N GLU A 645 14.76 25.75 -6.08
CA GLU A 645 13.61 26.63 -5.87
C GLU A 645 12.78 26.73 -7.17
N GLU A 646 13.43 26.89 -8.33
CA GLU A 646 12.75 26.88 -9.63
C GLU A 646 12.09 25.53 -9.93
N VAL A 647 12.77 24.42 -9.66
CA VAL A 647 12.17 23.08 -9.83
C VAL A 647 10.97 22.91 -8.90
N GLN A 648 11.04 23.40 -7.66
CA GLN A 648 9.91 23.33 -6.72
C GLN A 648 8.69 24.11 -7.24
N LEU A 649 8.88 25.29 -7.82
CA LEU A 649 7.79 26.04 -8.45
C LEU A 649 7.17 25.27 -9.63
N GLN A 650 8.00 24.65 -10.47
CA GLN A 650 7.50 23.81 -11.57
C GLN A 650 6.73 22.58 -11.07
N ILE A 651 7.13 22.00 -9.94
CA ILE A 651 6.40 20.91 -9.27
C ILE A 651 5.04 21.40 -8.80
N ASP A 652 4.97 22.59 -8.19
CA ASP A 652 3.73 23.16 -7.70
C ASP A 652 2.76 23.49 -8.84
N ASP A 653 3.27 23.99 -9.97
CA ASP A 653 2.49 24.22 -11.20
C ASP A 653 1.97 22.90 -11.80
N LEU A 654 2.80 21.86 -11.85
CA LEU A 654 2.39 20.52 -12.29
C LEU A 654 1.27 19.96 -11.40
N ILE A 655 1.42 20.08 -10.08
CA ILE A 655 0.40 19.66 -9.11
C ILE A 655 -0.91 20.39 -9.36
N LYS A 656 -0.86 21.71 -9.57
CA LYS A 656 -2.04 22.53 -9.86
C LYS A 656 -2.72 22.10 -11.14
N ASP A 657 -1.97 21.96 -12.24
CA ASP A 657 -2.49 21.54 -13.55
C ASP A 657 -3.20 20.17 -13.48
N ILE A 658 -2.55 19.17 -12.88
CA ILE A 658 -3.14 17.84 -12.70
C ILE A 658 -4.39 17.91 -11.82
N SER A 659 -4.34 18.66 -10.71
CA SER A 659 -5.47 18.78 -9.78
C SER A 659 -6.70 19.39 -10.45
N THR A 660 -6.51 20.45 -11.24
CA THR A 660 -7.56 21.08 -12.04
C THR A 660 -8.13 20.09 -13.06
N LYS A 661 -7.27 19.35 -13.79
CA LYS A 661 -7.72 18.37 -14.78
C LYS A 661 -8.44 17.15 -14.17
N VAL A 662 -8.06 16.70 -12.97
CA VAL A 662 -8.70 15.55 -12.32
C VAL A 662 -10.13 15.90 -11.91
N TYR A 663 -10.30 17.00 -11.18
CA TYR A 663 -11.60 17.44 -10.66
C TYR A 663 -12.41 18.31 -11.64
N ASP A 664 -11.83 18.68 -12.78
CA ASP A 664 -12.44 19.56 -13.80
C ASP A 664 -12.85 20.95 -13.25
N MET A 665 -12.08 21.45 -12.28
CA MET A 665 -12.32 22.76 -11.68
C MET A 665 -11.70 23.86 -12.54
N GLN A 666 -12.53 24.50 -13.38
CA GLN A 666 -12.16 25.70 -14.13
C GLN A 666 -11.95 26.92 -13.24
#